data_AF-A0A559NSU8-F1
#
_entry.id   AF-A0A559NSU8-F1
#
_cell.length_a   1.000
_cell.length_b   1.000
_cell.length_c   1.000
_cell.angle_alpha   90.00
_cell.angle_beta   90.00
_cell.angle_gamma   90.00
#
_symmetry.space_group_name_H-M   'P 1'
#
loop_
_entity.id
_entity.type
_entity.pdbx_description
1 polymer ?
#
loop_
_entity_poly.entity_id
_entity_poly.type
_entity_poly.pdbx_seq_one_letter_code
_entity_poly.pdbx_strand_id
1 'polypeptide(L)'
;MEHQTRLLKQEINTQKLQEYFPNGQIKTYSKGYAISYIHKKVSTFRWLLEGSVNYYISLENPESDILVCQNSEPFSTIGLNGFNTPKRFTYKAIVASTQATFFEIPFKELKAYLQKGHQNILLKNIGSKLYHVLRTALLKQTELLNPVRFQPFVEDRQFFISPVAEQEAIVSLMRRSPFLDYFEEKNLMALAALAERREYEPDEVLYVQDGSSNGLFILIHGEVTIKRIENTIEIKQRSIKNSGFVFGWSCLLKEKDICSAITNTKTSAYFIPEGDLMKLFQQDDIFEGQFYQRLLWLIGNQLNAAFVRYVGLLGKHNLQAVYQLIKNNKSRLLLSSPLHQVPHLLKSNTTKQLAYGALTKLVKSGTSLERHIASLSLELLGEDQKEYEFLSGLQEIYKSVAEKNSKDVKQNRKSCAELTIKVFNNVPHIIEGWENLPDNTGNIFIYNHLVNDAHYTLNNNFQITLDSHFLSAMVLYKKYAEPGIRTVRIGKGQEYGHQNYYDNLGYINVYTKESEQPSTDKKEEARSIFYREATKHLEQGYNLIISPEGTSYRTEESPGPFKMGAFKLALHTEPEPYIVPVIMVNFDHRLGKSLYYCAIKKPFLLSEKVASKSNQDLYAFLQKYQDEYSSYVKTAIDRADELNVSNSGSDNLEEPPAIWCNEIKRLKRRIGKLETQENLIAFYGSSSVRLWVNMQRDLSPFNVVNLGFGGSTFAWCIHYFDEIFKEAHPSKIVLYAGENDLNDGKTPQEVLSGCMELVTMIYDKYPGVELALISLKPSVEREHLIPLIMETNLMLSKYIITELNAQYINVFAQMITTDNRPIPELYLSDGLHLNKQGYALWSTAIKKALQAADSLELENQF
;
A
#
# COMPACT_ATOMS: atom_id res chain seq x y z
N MET A 1 0.56 -33.59 -20.53
CA MET A 1 1.04 -32.96 -19.28
C MET A 1 2.06 -33.83 -18.55
N GLU A 2 1.79 -35.11 -18.26
CA GLU A 2 2.73 -35.98 -17.50
C GLU A 2 4.14 -36.13 -18.11
N HIS A 3 4.27 -36.14 -19.44
CA HIS A 3 5.59 -36.24 -20.10
C HIS A 3 6.44 -34.97 -19.94
N GLN A 4 5.82 -33.78 -19.91
CA GLN A 4 6.48 -32.51 -19.66
C GLN A 4 6.78 -32.28 -18.18
N THR A 5 5.90 -32.72 -17.27
CA THR A 5 6.19 -32.74 -15.83
C THR A 5 7.42 -33.62 -15.52
N ARG A 6 7.61 -34.71 -16.28
CA ARG A 6 8.82 -35.56 -16.24
C ARG A 6 10.06 -34.89 -16.82
N LEU A 7 9.96 -34.11 -17.89
CA LEU A 7 11.09 -33.41 -18.52
C LEU A 7 11.56 -32.18 -17.71
N LEU A 8 10.65 -31.47 -17.04
CA LEU A 8 10.97 -30.32 -16.17
C LEU A 8 11.58 -30.75 -14.82
N LYS A 9 11.22 -31.94 -14.31
CA LYS A 9 11.83 -32.56 -13.11
C LYS A 9 13.13 -33.31 -13.41
N GLN A 10 13.69 -33.20 -14.63
CA GLN A 10 15.04 -33.68 -14.86
C GLN A 10 16.03 -32.77 -14.15
N GLU A 11 16.28 -33.07 -12.87
CA GLU A 11 17.31 -32.40 -12.10
C GLU A 11 18.65 -32.51 -12.83
N ILE A 12 19.32 -31.37 -12.94
CA ILE A 12 20.72 -31.33 -13.32
C ILE A 12 21.53 -31.90 -12.18
N ASN A 13 22.40 -32.84 -12.54
CA ASN A 13 23.39 -33.40 -11.64
C ASN A 13 24.78 -33.27 -12.27
N THR A 14 25.81 -33.62 -11.50
CA THR A 14 27.21 -33.52 -11.96
C THR A 14 27.48 -34.31 -13.24
N GLN A 15 26.86 -35.48 -13.41
CA GLN A 15 27.01 -36.31 -14.60
C GLN A 15 26.46 -35.60 -15.85
N LYS A 16 25.25 -35.07 -15.79
CA LYS A 16 24.65 -34.29 -16.90
C LYS A 16 25.46 -33.03 -17.21
N LEU A 17 26.01 -32.35 -16.20
CA LEU A 17 26.89 -31.21 -16.44
C LEU A 17 28.15 -31.62 -17.19
N GLN A 18 28.75 -32.78 -16.86
CA GLN A 18 29.89 -33.33 -17.59
C GLN A 18 29.50 -33.73 -19.02
N GLU A 19 28.30 -34.28 -19.24
CA GLU A 19 27.79 -34.60 -20.58
C GLU A 19 27.60 -33.32 -21.42
N TYR A 20 27.04 -32.27 -20.83
CA TYR A 20 26.85 -30.97 -21.51
C TYR A 20 28.19 -30.25 -21.76
N PHE A 21 29.13 -30.39 -20.82
CA PHE A 21 30.43 -29.72 -20.84
C PHE A 21 31.56 -30.71 -20.53
N PRO A 22 32.02 -31.50 -21.52
CA PRO A 22 33.03 -32.54 -21.31
C PRO A 22 34.38 -32.01 -20.78
N ASN A 23 34.68 -30.74 -21.02
CA ASN A 23 35.89 -30.07 -20.55
C ASN A 23 35.71 -29.33 -19.21
N GLY A 24 34.52 -29.44 -18.60
CA GLY A 24 34.25 -28.84 -17.29
C GLY A 24 35.12 -29.44 -16.20
N GLN A 25 35.47 -28.60 -15.22
CA GLN A 25 36.39 -28.96 -14.14
C GLN A 25 35.68 -28.90 -12.80
N ILE A 26 35.86 -29.92 -11.97
CA ILE A 26 35.45 -29.88 -10.56
C ILE A 26 36.60 -29.30 -9.74
N LYS A 27 36.33 -28.23 -8.99
CA LYS A 27 37.32 -27.57 -8.13
C LYS A 27 36.76 -27.29 -6.75
N THR A 28 37.61 -27.49 -5.74
CA THR A 28 37.28 -27.20 -4.35
C THR A 28 38.13 -26.03 -3.85
N TYR A 29 37.48 -25.12 -3.14
CA TYR A 29 38.09 -23.91 -2.60
C TYR A 29 37.87 -23.86 -1.09
N SER A 30 38.88 -23.40 -0.35
CA SER A 30 38.81 -23.24 1.11
C SER A 30 38.02 -21.99 1.52
N LYS A 31 37.56 -21.97 2.77
CA LYS A 31 36.92 -20.83 3.41
C LYS A 31 37.70 -19.53 3.17
N GLY A 32 37.00 -18.45 2.83
CA GLY A 32 37.60 -17.14 2.58
C GLY A 32 38.10 -16.93 1.15
N TYR A 33 38.13 -17.98 0.31
CA TYR A 33 38.48 -17.82 -1.10
C TYR A 33 37.44 -16.99 -1.85
N ALA A 34 37.88 -15.91 -2.52
CA ALA A 34 37.00 -15.04 -3.29
C ALA A 34 36.76 -15.59 -4.70
N ILE A 35 35.52 -16.03 -4.95
CA ILE A 35 35.06 -16.57 -6.24
C ILE A 35 34.84 -15.45 -7.26
N SER A 36 34.43 -14.26 -6.81
CA SER A 36 34.23 -13.09 -7.66
C SER A 36 34.42 -11.79 -6.89
N TYR A 37 34.77 -10.73 -7.64
CA TYR A 37 34.84 -9.35 -7.15
C TYR A 37 34.02 -8.45 -8.06
N ILE A 38 33.43 -7.41 -7.48
CA ILE A 38 32.66 -6.38 -8.20
C ILE A 38 33.52 -5.79 -9.33
N HIS A 39 32.91 -5.55 -10.50
CA HIS A 39 33.52 -5.03 -11.73
C HIS A 39 34.55 -5.93 -12.44
N LYS A 40 34.97 -7.06 -11.87
CA LYS A 40 35.82 -8.02 -12.58
C LYS A 40 35.06 -8.66 -13.74
N LYS A 41 35.79 -8.97 -14.82
CA LYS A 41 35.24 -9.64 -16.00
C LYS A 41 34.82 -11.06 -15.64
N VAL A 42 33.63 -11.45 -16.05
CA VAL A 42 33.13 -12.81 -15.95
C VAL A 42 33.78 -13.64 -17.06
N SER A 43 34.74 -14.50 -16.69
CA SER A 43 35.40 -15.45 -17.59
C SER A 43 34.91 -16.89 -17.39
N THR A 44 34.42 -17.21 -16.20
CA THR A 44 34.07 -18.56 -15.75
C THR A 44 32.63 -18.58 -15.24
N PHE A 45 31.88 -19.60 -15.62
CA PHE A 45 30.56 -19.91 -15.07
C PHE A 45 30.69 -21.12 -14.14
N ARG A 46 29.98 -21.08 -13.00
CA ARG A 46 30.15 -22.05 -11.92
C ARG A 46 28.81 -22.55 -11.42
N TRP A 47 28.71 -23.83 -11.15
CA TRP A 47 27.64 -24.44 -10.35
C TRP A 47 28.22 -24.88 -9.00
N LEU A 48 27.59 -24.48 -7.90
CA LEU A 48 27.94 -24.94 -6.56
C LEU A 48 27.49 -26.40 -6.40
N LEU A 49 28.42 -27.34 -6.20
CA LEU A 49 28.09 -28.74 -5.97
C LEU A 49 27.90 -29.03 -4.47
N GLU A 50 28.78 -28.47 -3.64
CA GLU A 50 28.79 -28.68 -2.18
C GLU A 50 29.37 -27.46 -1.46
N GLY A 51 28.90 -27.20 -0.24
CA GLY A 51 29.36 -26.10 0.59
C GLY A 51 28.46 -24.86 0.51
N SER A 52 28.98 -23.71 0.92
CA SER A 52 28.23 -22.45 0.92
C SER A 52 29.09 -21.25 0.53
N VAL A 53 28.43 -20.22 0.02
CA VAL A 53 29.02 -18.98 -0.48
C VAL A 53 28.29 -17.79 0.12
N ASN A 54 29.05 -16.81 0.58
CA ASN A 54 28.57 -15.52 1.03
C ASN A 54 28.67 -14.48 -0.09
N TYR A 55 27.60 -13.75 -0.32
CA TYR A 55 27.54 -12.60 -1.21
C TYR A 55 27.71 -11.30 -0.42
N TYR A 56 28.57 -10.42 -0.92
CA TYR A 56 28.86 -9.14 -0.32
C TYR A 56 28.65 -7.99 -1.31
N ILE A 57 28.19 -6.86 -0.78
CA ILE A 57 28.24 -5.55 -1.44
C ILE A 57 29.32 -4.71 -0.77
N SER A 58 30.27 -4.23 -1.57
CA SER A 58 31.36 -3.39 -1.08
C SER A 58 30.91 -1.94 -0.95
N LEU A 59 31.05 -1.38 0.25
CA LEU A 59 30.97 0.06 0.47
C LEU A 59 32.28 0.74 0.03
N GLU A 60 32.44 2.04 0.30
CA GLU A 60 33.61 2.82 -0.16
C GLU A 60 34.95 2.27 0.34
N ASN A 61 34.96 1.54 1.47
CA ASN A 61 36.14 0.86 2.00
C ASN A 61 35.99 -0.68 1.95
N PRO A 62 37.01 -1.46 1.51
CA PRO A 62 36.92 -2.93 1.42
C PRO A 62 36.68 -3.66 2.74
N GLU A 63 37.04 -3.05 3.88
CA GLU A 63 36.78 -3.57 5.23
C GLU A 63 35.31 -3.41 5.66
N SER A 64 34.50 -2.71 4.87
CA SER A 64 33.08 -2.46 5.11
C SER A 64 32.17 -3.24 4.15
N ASP A 65 32.63 -4.40 3.68
CA ASP A 65 31.82 -5.33 2.90
C ASP A 65 30.60 -5.79 3.72
N ILE A 66 29.40 -5.54 3.20
CA ILE A 66 28.15 -5.95 3.85
C ILE A 66 27.76 -7.33 3.33
N LEU A 67 27.58 -8.29 4.23
CA LEU A 67 27.00 -9.60 3.92
C LEU A 67 25.50 -9.44 3.60
N VAL A 68 25.12 -9.68 2.35
CA VAL A 68 23.76 -9.48 1.85
C VAL A 68 22.99 -10.77 1.57
N CYS A 69 23.69 -11.90 1.48
CA CYS A 69 23.08 -13.22 1.32
C CYS A 69 24.12 -14.30 1.59
N GLN A 70 23.73 -15.38 2.26
CA GLN A 70 24.48 -16.63 2.29
C GLN A 70 23.71 -17.67 1.48
N ASN A 71 24.40 -18.47 0.68
CA ASN A 71 23.79 -19.43 -0.22
C ASN A 71 24.48 -20.78 -0.11
N SER A 72 23.70 -21.82 0.15
CA SER A 72 24.11 -23.22 0.18
C SER A 72 23.27 -24.09 -0.76
N GLU A 73 22.47 -23.47 -1.64
CA GLU A 73 21.59 -24.19 -2.57
C GLU A 73 22.44 -24.99 -3.57
N PRO A 74 22.32 -26.33 -3.63
CA PRO A 74 23.02 -27.14 -4.60
C PRO A 74 22.67 -26.74 -6.04
N PHE A 75 23.66 -26.77 -6.91
CA PHE A 75 23.62 -26.35 -8.30
C PHE A 75 23.24 -24.89 -8.54
N SER A 76 23.19 -24.06 -7.50
CA SER A 76 23.13 -22.62 -7.66
C SER A 76 24.34 -22.08 -8.42
N THR A 77 24.12 -21.04 -9.22
CA THR A 77 25.11 -20.60 -10.21
C THR A 77 25.76 -19.26 -9.88
N ILE A 78 27.04 -19.14 -10.19
CA ILE A 78 27.79 -17.88 -10.15
C ILE A 78 28.36 -17.58 -11.54
N GLY A 79 28.15 -16.35 -12.03
CA GLY A 79 28.60 -15.91 -13.36
C GLY A 79 27.50 -15.44 -14.29
N LEU A 80 26.25 -15.31 -13.82
CA LEU A 80 25.12 -14.86 -14.64
C LEU A 80 25.34 -13.50 -15.31
N ASN A 81 26.10 -12.60 -14.67
CA ASN A 81 26.43 -11.31 -15.28
C ASN A 81 27.25 -11.45 -16.58
N GLY A 82 27.82 -12.62 -16.86
CA GLY A 82 28.50 -12.92 -18.12
C GLY A 82 27.60 -12.87 -19.35
N PHE A 83 26.27 -12.99 -19.17
CA PHE A 83 25.28 -12.80 -20.24
C PHE A 83 25.13 -11.34 -20.66
N ASN A 84 25.54 -10.39 -19.81
CA ASN A 84 25.27 -8.97 -19.99
C ASN A 84 26.54 -8.24 -20.37
N THR A 85 26.60 -7.58 -21.53
CA THR A 85 27.76 -6.74 -21.91
C THR A 85 27.94 -5.58 -20.91
N PRO A 86 29.17 -5.27 -20.42
CA PRO A 86 30.48 -5.83 -20.78
C PRO A 86 30.97 -6.99 -19.88
N LYS A 87 30.06 -7.84 -19.40
CA LYS A 87 30.30 -9.10 -18.68
C LYS A 87 31.03 -8.88 -17.37
N ARG A 88 30.46 -8.07 -16.47
CA ARG A 88 31.09 -7.71 -15.19
C ARG A 88 30.23 -8.12 -14.01
N PHE A 89 30.85 -8.67 -12.97
CA PHE A 89 30.16 -8.96 -11.70
C PHE A 89 29.67 -7.68 -11.03
N THR A 90 28.52 -7.77 -10.36
CA THR A 90 27.90 -6.67 -9.60
C THR A 90 27.94 -6.89 -8.09
N TYR A 91 28.51 -8.01 -7.65
CA TYR A 91 28.64 -8.42 -6.25
C TYR A 91 29.97 -9.15 -6.05
N LYS A 92 30.43 -9.24 -4.81
CA LYS A 92 31.57 -10.08 -4.39
C LYS A 92 31.01 -11.39 -3.83
N ALA A 93 31.67 -12.52 -4.12
CA ALA A 93 31.25 -13.82 -3.62
C ALA A 93 32.45 -14.56 -3.01
N ILE A 94 32.30 -15.07 -1.78
CA ILE A 94 33.37 -15.70 -1.00
C ILE A 94 32.90 -17.04 -0.44
N VAL A 95 33.75 -18.06 -0.46
CA VAL A 95 33.46 -19.36 0.19
C VAL A 95 33.25 -19.18 1.69
N ALA A 96 32.10 -19.62 2.20
CA ALA A 96 31.67 -19.42 3.58
C ALA A 96 31.88 -20.66 4.45
N SER A 97 31.65 -21.86 3.91
CA SER A 97 31.96 -23.14 4.57
C SER A 97 33.47 -23.42 4.60
N THR A 98 33.90 -24.42 5.38
CA THR A 98 35.31 -24.86 5.44
C THR A 98 35.89 -25.11 4.05
N GLN A 99 35.09 -25.74 3.18
CA GLN A 99 35.36 -25.90 1.76
C GLN A 99 34.06 -25.77 0.96
N ALA A 100 34.16 -25.35 -0.29
CA ALA A 100 33.07 -25.41 -1.27
C ALA A 100 33.58 -25.93 -2.61
N THR A 101 32.81 -26.82 -3.22
CA THR A 101 33.14 -27.51 -4.47
C THR A 101 32.25 -26.99 -5.59
N PHE A 102 32.84 -26.70 -6.74
CA PHE A 102 32.14 -26.17 -7.91
C PHE A 102 32.45 -26.97 -9.16
N PHE A 103 31.45 -27.09 -10.04
CA PHE A 103 31.66 -27.42 -11.44
C PHE A 103 31.89 -26.13 -12.23
N GLU A 104 33.04 -25.98 -12.87
CA GLU A 104 33.46 -24.76 -13.56
C GLU A 104 33.64 -24.97 -15.05
N ILE A 105 33.17 -24.00 -15.84
CA ILE A 105 33.42 -23.93 -17.29
C ILE A 105 33.82 -22.51 -17.71
N PRO A 106 34.63 -22.35 -18.77
CA PRO A 106 34.78 -21.05 -19.42
C PRO A 106 33.42 -20.53 -19.90
N PHE A 107 33.10 -19.28 -19.62
CA PHE A 107 31.79 -18.68 -19.99
C PHE A 107 31.56 -18.73 -21.52
N LYS A 108 32.63 -18.70 -22.32
CA LYS A 108 32.55 -18.87 -23.78
C LYS A 108 31.93 -20.22 -24.18
N GLU A 109 32.16 -21.28 -23.41
CA GLU A 109 31.62 -22.61 -23.67
C GLU A 109 30.14 -22.67 -23.32
N LEU A 110 29.73 -22.05 -22.21
CA LEU A 110 28.30 -21.87 -21.91
C LEU A 110 27.57 -21.15 -23.04
N LYS A 111 28.16 -20.04 -23.53
CA LYS A 111 27.57 -19.28 -24.63
C LYS A 111 27.47 -20.12 -25.91
N ALA A 112 28.54 -20.84 -26.26
CA ALA A 112 28.55 -21.69 -27.44
C ALA A 112 27.55 -22.86 -27.32
N TYR A 113 27.40 -23.42 -26.12
CA TYR A 113 26.40 -24.44 -25.83
C TYR A 113 24.99 -23.88 -26.05
N LEU A 114 24.65 -22.76 -25.43
CA LEU A 114 23.32 -22.12 -25.54
C LEU A 114 22.96 -21.62 -26.95
N GLN A 115 23.92 -21.55 -27.86
CA GLN A 115 23.68 -21.19 -29.27
C GLN A 115 23.26 -22.39 -30.14
N LYS A 116 23.37 -23.63 -29.64
CA LYS A 116 23.07 -24.84 -30.43
C LYS A 116 21.56 -25.20 -30.46
N GLY A 117 20.69 -24.52 -29.69
CA GLY A 117 19.24 -24.75 -29.63
C GLY A 117 18.80 -25.93 -28.75
N HIS A 118 17.54 -25.97 -28.29
CA HIS A 118 16.98 -27.05 -27.45
C HIS A 118 17.61 -27.23 -26.06
N GLN A 119 18.27 -26.20 -25.50
CA GLN A 119 18.92 -26.25 -24.18
C GLN A 119 18.08 -25.65 -23.04
N ASN A 120 16.76 -25.62 -23.23
CA ASN A 120 15.84 -24.92 -22.33
C ASN A 120 15.79 -25.58 -20.94
N ILE A 121 16.07 -26.88 -20.83
CA ILE A 121 16.21 -27.59 -19.55
C ILE A 121 17.31 -26.97 -18.69
N LEU A 122 18.47 -26.64 -19.27
CA LEU A 122 19.57 -26.00 -18.55
C LEU A 122 19.18 -24.61 -18.06
N LEU A 123 18.58 -23.80 -18.94
CA LEU A 123 18.16 -22.44 -18.59
C LEU A 123 17.09 -22.43 -17.48
N LYS A 124 16.11 -23.34 -17.54
CA LYS A 124 15.07 -23.50 -16.51
C LYS A 124 15.65 -23.89 -15.16
N ASN A 125 16.57 -24.86 -15.13
CA ASN A 125 17.25 -25.27 -13.90
C ASN A 125 18.05 -24.11 -13.29
N ILE A 126 18.83 -23.37 -14.10
CA ILE A 126 19.55 -22.18 -13.64
C ILE A 126 18.55 -21.16 -13.05
N GLY A 127 17.42 -20.93 -13.73
CA GLY A 127 16.37 -20.01 -13.30
C GLY A 127 15.76 -20.39 -11.94
N SER A 128 15.37 -21.66 -11.78
CA SER A 128 14.85 -22.21 -10.52
C SER A 128 15.86 -22.00 -9.38
N LYS A 129 17.14 -22.39 -9.56
CA LYS A 129 18.15 -22.22 -8.51
C LYS A 129 18.41 -20.76 -8.16
N LEU A 130 18.43 -19.85 -9.13
CA LEU A 130 18.53 -18.41 -8.84
C LEU A 130 17.32 -17.86 -8.09
N TYR A 131 16.12 -18.40 -8.37
CA TYR A 131 14.90 -18.00 -7.70
C TYR A 131 14.92 -18.39 -6.21
N HIS A 132 15.49 -19.56 -5.87
CA HIS A 132 15.77 -19.94 -4.48
C HIS A 132 16.77 -19.01 -3.81
N VAL A 133 17.86 -18.62 -4.50
CA VAL A 133 18.80 -17.63 -3.96
C VAL A 133 18.12 -16.27 -3.72
N LEU A 134 17.22 -15.85 -4.62
CA LEU A 134 16.42 -14.64 -4.43
C LEU A 134 15.54 -14.74 -3.18
N ARG A 135 14.88 -15.88 -2.95
CA ARG A 135 14.12 -16.13 -1.71
C ARG A 135 15.00 -15.93 -0.47
N THR A 136 16.19 -16.53 -0.44
CA THR A 136 17.12 -16.40 0.69
C THR A 136 17.58 -14.95 0.90
N ALA A 137 17.85 -14.21 -0.19
CA ALA A 137 18.22 -12.80 -0.12
C ALA A 137 17.07 -11.90 0.40
N LEU A 138 15.82 -12.24 0.10
CA LEU A 138 14.66 -11.55 0.64
C LEU A 138 14.48 -11.86 2.12
N LEU A 139 14.55 -13.14 2.51
CA LEU A 139 14.39 -13.56 3.90
C LEU A 139 15.45 -12.96 4.83
N LYS A 140 16.67 -12.73 4.34
CA LYS A 140 17.71 -12.05 5.12
C LYS A 140 17.27 -10.65 5.61
N GLN A 141 16.41 -9.95 4.86
CA GLN A 141 15.94 -8.62 5.26
C GLN A 141 15.10 -8.64 6.55
N THR A 142 14.55 -9.78 6.94
CA THR A 142 13.83 -9.92 8.22
C THR A 142 14.69 -9.58 9.43
N GLU A 143 16.03 -9.75 9.33
CA GLU A 143 16.97 -9.37 10.38
C GLU A 143 16.94 -7.87 10.73
N LEU A 144 16.40 -7.02 9.85
CA LEU A 144 16.44 -5.56 9.96
C LEU A 144 15.05 -4.90 9.94
N LEU A 145 13.99 -5.68 9.76
CA LEU A 145 12.63 -5.18 9.61
C LEU A 145 11.82 -5.40 10.90
N ASN A 146 10.93 -4.45 11.19
CA ASN A 146 10.06 -4.52 12.36
C ASN A 146 8.79 -5.34 12.06
N PRO A 147 8.18 -5.96 13.09
CA PRO A 147 6.86 -6.56 12.99
C PRO A 147 5.79 -5.55 12.54
N VAL A 148 4.81 -6.01 11.78
CA VAL A 148 3.58 -5.29 11.40
C VAL A 148 2.36 -6.08 11.90
N ARG A 149 1.27 -5.40 12.27
CA ARG A 149 0.02 -6.09 12.62
C ARG A 149 -0.55 -6.76 11.37
N PHE A 150 -0.74 -8.07 11.46
CA PHE A 150 -1.01 -8.93 10.33
C PHE A 150 -2.51 -9.05 10.06
N GLN A 151 -2.90 -8.81 8.81
CA GLN A 151 -4.12 -9.37 8.24
C GLN A 151 -3.72 -10.51 7.31
N PRO A 152 -4.31 -11.72 7.45
CA PRO A 152 -4.03 -12.82 6.53
C PRO A 152 -4.37 -12.43 5.10
N PHE A 153 -3.54 -12.89 4.16
CA PHE A 153 -3.86 -12.80 2.74
C PHE A 153 -5.12 -13.62 2.49
N VAL A 154 -6.25 -12.94 2.30
CA VAL A 154 -7.47 -13.60 1.84
C VAL A 154 -7.29 -13.84 0.33
N GLU A 155 -7.35 -15.10 -0.10
CA GLU A 155 -7.40 -15.42 -1.53
C GLU A 155 -8.72 -14.92 -2.10
N ASP A 156 -8.71 -13.67 -2.57
CA ASP A 156 -9.83 -13.08 -3.27
C ASP A 156 -9.42 -12.75 -4.70
N ARG A 157 -9.48 -13.77 -5.57
CA ARG A 157 -9.15 -13.62 -7.00
C ARG A 157 -10.38 -13.09 -7.72
N GLN A 158 -10.57 -11.77 -7.65
CA GLN A 158 -11.57 -11.09 -8.45
C GLN A 158 -10.87 -10.30 -9.54
N PHE A 159 -11.29 -10.49 -10.79
CA PHE A 159 -10.84 -9.67 -11.90
C PHE A 159 -11.94 -9.64 -12.96
N PHE A 160 -12.02 -8.54 -13.67
CA PHE A 160 -12.91 -8.40 -14.83
C PHE A 160 -12.09 -8.55 -16.11
N ILE A 161 -12.53 -9.43 -17.01
CA ILE A 161 -11.94 -9.55 -18.35
C ILE A 161 -12.59 -8.48 -19.24
N SER A 162 -11.78 -7.54 -19.71
CA SER A 162 -12.23 -6.49 -20.63
C SER A 162 -12.23 -6.98 -22.09
N PRO A 163 -12.93 -6.27 -23.01
CA PRO A 163 -12.92 -6.60 -24.43
C PRO A 163 -11.50 -6.73 -25.01
N VAL A 164 -11.36 -7.57 -26.03
CA VAL A 164 -10.09 -7.86 -26.70
C VAL A 164 -9.46 -6.55 -27.19
N ALA A 165 -8.27 -6.24 -26.69
CA ALA A 165 -7.48 -5.10 -27.15
C ALA A 165 -6.81 -5.44 -28.50
N GLU A 166 -6.62 -4.44 -29.36
CA GLU A 166 -5.86 -4.61 -30.60
C GLU A 166 -4.41 -5.03 -30.31
N GLN A 167 -3.92 -6.05 -31.02
CA GLN A 167 -2.59 -6.62 -30.80
C GLN A 167 -1.48 -5.55 -30.93
N GLU A 168 -1.66 -4.58 -31.82
CA GLU A 168 -0.73 -3.45 -32.02
C GLU A 168 -0.55 -2.62 -30.75
N ALA A 169 -1.63 -2.37 -30.01
CA ALA A 169 -1.57 -1.64 -28.74
C ALA A 169 -0.82 -2.44 -27.66
N ILE A 170 -1.00 -3.76 -27.64
CA ILE A 170 -0.28 -4.68 -26.75
C ILE A 170 1.21 -4.66 -27.08
N VAL A 171 1.59 -4.82 -28.35
CA VAL A 171 2.99 -4.80 -28.80
C VAL A 171 3.64 -3.45 -28.48
N SER A 172 2.94 -2.33 -28.70
CA SER A 172 3.42 -0.99 -28.32
C SER A 172 3.70 -0.86 -26.81
N LEU A 173 2.90 -1.50 -25.96
CA LEU A 173 3.19 -1.61 -24.53
C LEU A 173 4.42 -2.50 -24.27
N MET A 174 4.51 -3.67 -24.91
CA MET A 174 5.62 -4.60 -24.75
C MET A 174 6.97 -3.97 -25.14
N ARG A 175 7.00 -3.10 -26.16
CA ARG A 175 8.20 -2.35 -26.56
C ARG A 175 8.70 -1.36 -25.50
N ARG A 176 7.84 -0.93 -24.58
CA ARG A 176 8.20 -0.10 -23.42
C ARG A 176 8.75 -0.93 -22.25
N SER A 177 8.45 -2.23 -22.22
CA SER A 177 8.92 -3.15 -21.18
C SER A 177 10.44 -3.29 -21.16
N PRO A 178 11.11 -3.14 -20.01
CA PRO A 178 12.52 -3.50 -19.88
C PRO A 178 12.80 -5.00 -20.08
N PHE A 179 11.77 -5.85 -20.08
CA PHE A 179 11.90 -7.29 -20.28
C PHE A 179 11.61 -7.66 -21.74
N LEU A 180 10.46 -7.24 -22.26
CA LEU A 180 9.95 -7.67 -23.56
C LEU A 180 10.55 -6.90 -24.76
N ASP A 181 11.13 -5.72 -24.56
CA ASP A 181 11.75 -4.91 -25.63
C ASP A 181 12.85 -5.65 -26.41
N TYR A 182 13.41 -6.71 -25.83
CA TYR A 182 14.46 -7.56 -26.39
C TYR A 182 13.99 -8.45 -27.54
N PHE A 183 12.71 -8.81 -27.59
CA PHE A 183 12.21 -9.79 -28.57
C PHE A 183 11.87 -9.16 -29.91
N GLU A 184 12.02 -9.94 -30.98
CA GLU A 184 11.63 -9.52 -32.32
C GLU A 184 10.11 -9.35 -32.43
N GLU A 185 9.67 -8.60 -33.43
CA GLU A 185 8.27 -8.24 -33.61
C GLU A 185 7.35 -9.46 -33.77
N LYS A 186 7.79 -10.47 -34.53
CA LYS A 186 7.11 -11.76 -34.67
C LYS A 186 6.78 -12.38 -33.30
N ASN A 187 7.73 -12.39 -32.39
CA ASN A 187 7.58 -13.01 -31.07
C ASN A 187 6.68 -12.18 -30.16
N LEU A 188 6.75 -10.85 -30.25
CA LEU A 188 5.83 -9.97 -29.52
C LEU A 188 4.39 -10.09 -30.01
N MET A 189 4.17 -10.18 -31.32
CA MET A 189 2.84 -10.44 -31.89
C MET A 189 2.28 -11.78 -31.40
N ALA A 190 3.10 -12.82 -31.35
CA ALA A 190 2.69 -14.12 -30.83
C ALA A 190 2.31 -14.07 -29.34
N LEU A 191 3.05 -13.33 -28.51
CA LEU A 191 2.67 -13.08 -27.11
C LEU A 191 1.39 -12.24 -26.99
N ALA A 192 1.26 -11.20 -27.81
CA ALA A 192 0.10 -10.31 -27.81
C ALA A 192 -1.19 -11.05 -28.17
N ALA A 193 -1.12 -12.04 -29.07
CA ALA A 193 -2.27 -12.87 -29.44
C ALA A 193 -2.80 -13.74 -28.28
N LEU A 194 -2.00 -13.99 -27.25
CA LEU A 194 -2.37 -14.80 -26.07
C LEU A 194 -2.76 -13.96 -24.85
N ALA A 195 -2.62 -12.63 -24.93
CA ALA A 195 -2.81 -11.73 -23.81
C ALA A 195 -4.30 -11.40 -23.61
N GLU A 196 -4.81 -11.64 -22.41
CA GLU A 196 -6.13 -11.18 -21.97
C GLU A 196 -6.00 -9.95 -21.07
N ARG A 197 -6.84 -8.95 -21.29
CA ARG A 197 -6.85 -7.74 -20.45
C ARG A 197 -7.68 -8.01 -19.19
N ARG A 198 -7.05 -7.89 -18.03
CA ARG A 198 -7.68 -8.02 -16.72
C ARG A 198 -7.65 -6.70 -15.96
N GLU A 199 -8.79 -6.34 -15.40
CA GLU A 199 -8.97 -5.18 -14.53
C GLU A 199 -9.12 -5.64 -13.09
N TYR A 200 -8.43 -4.93 -12.20
CA TYR A 200 -8.36 -5.17 -10.77
C TYR A 200 -8.70 -3.90 -10.00
N GLU A 201 -9.46 -4.03 -8.93
CA GLU A 201 -9.69 -2.95 -7.96
C GLU A 201 -8.54 -2.90 -6.94
N PRO A 202 -8.42 -1.84 -6.11
CA PRO A 202 -7.39 -1.77 -5.06
C PRO A 202 -7.48 -2.93 -4.05
N ASP A 203 -6.34 -3.34 -3.50
CA ASP A 203 -6.17 -4.40 -2.50
C ASP A 203 -6.52 -5.83 -2.97
N GLU A 204 -6.72 -6.04 -4.27
CA GLU A 204 -6.94 -7.35 -4.87
C GLU A 204 -5.63 -8.14 -5.00
N VAL A 205 -5.70 -9.43 -4.68
CA VAL A 205 -4.55 -10.34 -4.70
C VAL A 205 -4.47 -11.07 -6.03
N LEU A 206 -3.38 -10.82 -6.78
CA LEU A 206 -3.14 -11.43 -8.10
C LEU A 206 -2.57 -12.85 -7.97
N TYR A 207 -1.70 -13.07 -6.98
CA TYR A 207 -1.22 -14.38 -6.55
C TYR A 207 -0.66 -14.29 -5.14
N VAL A 208 -0.66 -15.42 -4.42
CA VAL A 208 -0.20 -15.51 -3.02
C VAL A 208 1.15 -16.21 -2.96
N GLN A 209 2.01 -15.76 -2.05
CA GLN A 209 3.24 -16.47 -1.69
C GLN A 209 2.98 -17.93 -1.33
N ASP A 210 3.98 -18.78 -1.53
CA ASP A 210 3.99 -20.22 -1.25
C ASP A 210 2.91 -21.04 -1.99
N GLY A 211 2.08 -20.37 -2.81
CA GLY A 211 1.15 -20.92 -3.79
C GLY A 211 1.78 -21.05 -5.18
N SER A 212 0.94 -21.32 -6.19
CA SER A 212 1.35 -21.41 -7.59
C SER A 212 0.55 -20.43 -8.45
N SER A 213 1.24 -19.41 -8.97
CA SER A 213 0.73 -18.58 -10.06
C SER A 213 0.55 -19.40 -11.33
N ASN A 214 -0.35 -18.92 -12.20
CA ASN A 214 -0.78 -19.65 -13.40
C ASN A 214 -0.58 -18.85 -14.69
N GLY A 215 0.24 -17.80 -14.67
CA GLY A 215 0.55 -17.03 -15.87
C GLY A 215 1.39 -15.78 -15.64
N LEU A 216 1.77 -15.17 -16.75
CA LEU A 216 2.61 -13.98 -16.81
C LEU A 216 1.75 -12.72 -16.90
N PHE A 217 2.05 -11.73 -16.07
CA PHE A 217 1.38 -10.43 -16.09
C PHE A 217 2.26 -9.37 -16.76
N ILE A 218 1.63 -8.41 -17.43
CA ILE A 218 2.24 -7.22 -18.01
C ILE A 218 1.40 -6.01 -17.57
N LEU A 219 1.95 -5.16 -16.71
CA LEU A 219 1.22 -4.01 -16.17
C LEU A 219 0.87 -2.99 -17.27
N ILE A 220 -0.39 -2.57 -17.36
CA ILE A 220 -0.83 -1.49 -18.27
C ILE A 220 -0.80 -0.16 -17.50
N HIS A 221 -1.54 -0.06 -16.41
CA HIS A 221 -1.54 1.07 -15.48
C HIS A 221 -1.98 0.61 -14.08
N GLY A 222 -1.75 1.44 -13.06
CA GLY A 222 -2.02 1.13 -11.67
C GLY A 222 -0.75 0.80 -10.90
N GLU A 223 -0.89 0.16 -9.75
CA GLU A 223 0.21 -0.18 -8.86
C GLU A 223 0.01 -1.58 -8.29
N VAL A 224 1.04 -2.42 -8.42
CA VAL A 224 1.09 -3.77 -7.85
C VAL A 224 2.28 -3.85 -6.90
N THR A 225 2.02 -4.08 -5.61
CA THR A 225 3.04 -4.40 -4.62
C THR A 225 3.28 -5.90 -4.58
N ILE A 226 4.54 -6.29 -4.77
CA ILE A 226 5.05 -7.64 -4.56
C ILE A 226 5.72 -7.69 -3.19
N LYS A 227 5.13 -8.44 -2.27
CA LYS A 227 5.59 -8.54 -0.89
C LYS A 227 5.47 -9.96 -0.35
N ARG A 228 6.35 -10.32 0.59
CA ARG A 228 6.26 -11.54 1.39
C ARG A 228 5.97 -11.16 2.83
N ILE A 229 5.15 -11.95 3.51
CA ILE A 229 5.03 -11.90 4.96
C ILE A 229 5.70 -13.15 5.51
N GLU A 230 6.61 -12.94 6.46
CA GLU A 230 7.30 -14.00 7.20
C GLU A 230 7.01 -13.78 8.69
N ASN A 231 6.20 -14.66 9.29
CA ASN A 231 5.62 -14.47 10.62
C ASN A 231 4.81 -13.15 10.69
N THR A 232 5.34 -12.16 11.40
CA THR A 232 4.76 -10.81 11.52
C THR A 232 5.54 -9.76 10.74
N ILE A 233 6.55 -10.14 9.96
CA ILE A 233 7.44 -9.20 9.26
C ILE A 233 7.05 -9.12 7.79
N GLU A 234 6.71 -7.92 7.33
CA GLU A 234 6.47 -7.65 5.91
C GLU A 234 7.77 -7.32 5.19
N ILE A 235 8.08 -8.08 4.14
CA ILE A 235 9.22 -7.90 3.25
C ILE A 235 8.69 -7.41 1.89
N LYS A 236 8.88 -6.13 1.60
CA LYS A 236 8.52 -5.56 0.28
C LYS A 236 9.61 -5.87 -0.74
N GLN A 237 9.32 -6.77 -1.69
CA GLN A 237 10.22 -7.08 -2.80
C GLN A 237 10.19 -5.96 -3.85
N ARG A 238 9.00 -5.50 -4.23
CA ARG A 238 8.84 -4.45 -5.24
C ARG A 238 7.50 -3.74 -5.14
N SER A 239 7.43 -2.45 -5.49
CA SER A 239 6.19 -1.82 -5.99
C SER A 239 6.32 -1.49 -7.49
N ILE A 240 5.45 -2.07 -8.31
CA ILE A 240 5.43 -1.91 -9.76
C ILE A 240 4.36 -0.89 -10.12
N LYS A 241 4.79 0.31 -10.56
CA LYS A 241 3.90 1.38 -11.08
C LYS A 241 4.07 1.63 -12.58
N ASN A 242 5.15 1.10 -13.15
CA ASN A 242 5.57 1.44 -14.50
C ASN A 242 4.93 0.48 -15.53
N SER A 243 4.24 1.08 -16.49
CA SER A 243 3.64 0.39 -17.62
C SER A 243 4.67 -0.48 -18.38
N GLY A 244 4.28 -1.70 -18.74
CA GLY A 244 5.08 -2.70 -19.46
C GLY A 244 5.93 -3.61 -18.58
N PHE A 245 5.98 -3.41 -17.25
CA PHE A 245 6.72 -4.31 -16.36
C PHE A 245 6.00 -5.67 -16.23
N VAL A 246 6.82 -6.73 -16.18
CA VAL A 246 6.33 -8.11 -16.08
C VAL A 246 6.49 -8.69 -14.67
N PHE A 247 5.54 -9.52 -14.25
CA PHE A 247 5.54 -10.24 -12.96
C PHE A 247 4.73 -11.55 -13.07
N GLY A 248 4.71 -12.39 -12.02
CA GLY A 248 4.11 -13.74 -12.08
C GLY A 248 4.91 -14.78 -12.90
N TRP A 249 6.18 -14.51 -13.19
CA TRP A 249 7.02 -15.38 -14.03
C TRP A 249 7.57 -16.64 -13.34
N SER A 250 7.33 -16.81 -12.04
CA SER A 250 7.68 -17.99 -11.22
C SER A 250 7.03 -19.28 -11.73
N CYS A 251 5.78 -19.19 -12.22
CA CYS A 251 5.05 -20.31 -12.82
C CYS A 251 5.84 -20.97 -13.96
N LEU A 252 6.65 -20.20 -14.70
CA LEU A 252 7.48 -20.68 -15.81
C LEU A 252 8.70 -21.48 -15.35
N LEU A 253 9.06 -21.37 -14.07
CA LEU A 253 10.09 -22.18 -13.43
C LEU A 253 9.51 -23.41 -12.73
N LYS A 254 8.16 -23.54 -12.68
CA LYS A 254 7.45 -24.53 -11.87
C LYS A 254 7.78 -24.46 -10.38
N GLU A 255 8.09 -23.26 -9.91
CA GLU A 255 8.38 -22.96 -8.52
C GLU A 255 7.16 -22.31 -7.85
N LYS A 256 7.06 -22.46 -6.52
CA LYS A 256 6.08 -21.72 -5.72
C LYS A 256 6.45 -20.25 -5.65
N ASP A 257 5.46 -19.37 -5.63
CA ASP A 257 5.68 -17.93 -5.54
C ASP A 257 6.39 -17.55 -4.24
N ILE A 258 7.52 -16.85 -4.31
CA ILE A 258 8.22 -16.39 -3.09
C ILE A 258 7.48 -15.27 -2.36
N CYS A 259 6.65 -14.50 -3.08
CA CYS A 259 5.93 -13.32 -2.63
C CYS A 259 4.51 -13.33 -3.18
N SER A 260 3.60 -12.66 -2.48
CA SER A 260 2.28 -12.30 -2.98
C SER A 260 2.35 -11.05 -3.85
N ALA A 261 1.44 -10.91 -4.81
CA ALA A 261 1.24 -9.69 -5.60
C ALA A 261 -0.15 -9.12 -5.34
N ILE A 262 -0.22 -7.84 -4.98
CA ILE A 262 -1.45 -7.18 -4.53
C ILE A 262 -1.54 -5.80 -5.16
N THR A 263 -2.71 -5.41 -5.63
CA THR A 263 -2.93 -4.06 -6.15
C THR A 263 -2.99 -3.04 -5.01
N ASN A 264 -2.50 -1.83 -5.25
CA ASN A 264 -2.67 -0.69 -4.31
C ASN A 264 -3.66 0.35 -4.83
N THR A 265 -3.91 0.31 -6.14
CA THR A 265 -4.82 1.21 -6.85
C THR A 265 -5.57 0.40 -7.89
N LYS A 266 -6.60 0.98 -8.49
CA LYS A 266 -7.25 0.38 -9.64
C LYS A 266 -6.22 0.09 -10.73
N THR A 267 -6.09 -1.18 -11.09
CA THR A 267 -4.97 -1.70 -11.87
C THR A 267 -5.47 -2.45 -13.08
N SER A 268 -4.86 -2.19 -14.23
CA SER A 268 -5.10 -2.92 -15.47
C SER A 268 -3.82 -3.64 -15.87
N ALA A 269 -3.93 -4.92 -16.22
CA ALA A 269 -2.80 -5.72 -16.67
C ALA A 269 -3.21 -6.67 -17.79
N TYR A 270 -2.30 -6.91 -18.74
CA TYR A 270 -2.41 -8.08 -19.59
C TYR A 270 -1.94 -9.31 -18.84
N PHE A 271 -2.67 -10.41 -18.97
CA PHE A 271 -2.31 -11.71 -18.43
C PHE A 271 -2.16 -12.72 -19.57
N ILE A 272 -1.12 -13.53 -19.53
CA ILE A 272 -0.91 -14.63 -20.47
C ILE A 272 -0.91 -15.93 -19.66
N PRO A 273 -1.89 -16.82 -19.84
CA PRO A 273 -1.94 -18.10 -19.15
C PRO A 273 -0.67 -18.93 -19.39
N GLU A 274 -0.14 -19.54 -18.33
CA GLU A 274 1.07 -20.37 -18.39
C GLU A 274 0.93 -21.50 -19.40
N GLY A 275 -0.24 -22.14 -19.45
CA GLY A 275 -0.52 -23.23 -20.39
C GLY A 275 -0.42 -22.79 -21.85
N ASP A 276 -0.85 -21.59 -22.19
CA ASP A 276 -0.80 -21.08 -23.56
C ASP A 276 0.60 -20.60 -23.93
N LEU A 277 1.31 -19.99 -22.99
CA LEU A 277 2.72 -19.64 -23.17
C LEU A 277 3.58 -20.90 -23.41
N MET A 278 3.31 -21.99 -22.67
CA MET A 278 4.00 -23.27 -22.87
C MET A 278 3.67 -23.93 -24.22
N LYS A 279 2.46 -23.75 -24.77
CA LYS A 279 2.14 -24.20 -26.13
C LYS A 279 2.91 -23.40 -27.18
N LEU A 280 3.03 -22.08 -26.99
CA LEU A 280 3.83 -21.22 -27.88
C LEU A 280 5.31 -21.66 -27.89
N PHE A 281 5.88 -21.92 -26.71
CA PHE A 281 7.26 -22.40 -26.58
C PHE A 281 7.50 -23.78 -27.22
N GLN A 282 6.50 -24.66 -27.20
CA GLN A 282 6.61 -25.96 -27.91
C GLN A 282 6.68 -25.81 -29.43
N GLN A 283 6.12 -24.73 -29.97
CA GLN A 283 6.12 -24.46 -31.42
C GLN A 283 7.39 -23.74 -31.87
N ASP A 284 8.04 -23.00 -30.97
CA ASP A 284 9.25 -22.22 -31.26
C ASP A 284 10.26 -22.36 -30.11
N ASP A 285 11.06 -23.43 -30.16
CA ASP A 285 12.08 -23.74 -29.16
C ASP A 285 13.19 -22.68 -29.07
N ILE A 286 13.50 -22.01 -30.19
CA ILE A 286 14.47 -20.92 -30.23
C ILE A 286 13.93 -19.73 -29.42
N PHE A 287 12.66 -19.39 -29.63
CA PHE A 287 12.02 -18.34 -28.86
C PHE A 287 11.94 -18.68 -27.37
N GLU A 288 11.62 -19.93 -27.01
CA GLU A 288 11.67 -20.39 -25.62
C GLU A 288 13.07 -20.14 -24.99
N GLY A 289 14.13 -20.52 -25.69
CA GLY A 289 15.50 -20.29 -25.22
C GLY A 289 15.86 -18.82 -25.05
N GLN A 290 15.45 -17.97 -25.98
CA GLN A 290 15.60 -16.51 -25.88
C GLN A 290 14.82 -15.96 -24.67
N PHE A 291 13.60 -16.45 -24.46
CA PHE A 291 12.74 -16.04 -23.35
C PHE A 291 13.37 -16.37 -22.00
N TYR A 292 13.84 -17.61 -21.82
CA TYR A 292 14.49 -18.00 -20.56
C TYR A 292 15.81 -17.29 -20.34
N GLN A 293 16.63 -17.03 -21.37
CA GLN A 293 17.82 -16.18 -21.21
C GLN A 293 17.47 -14.78 -20.69
N ARG A 294 16.38 -14.20 -21.20
CA ARG A 294 15.87 -12.91 -20.73
C ARG A 294 15.28 -13.01 -19.32
N LEU A 295 14.66 -14.13 -18.95
CA LEU A 295 14.20 -14.42 -17.59
C LEU A 295 15.35 -14.50 -16.59
N LEU A 296 16.46 -15.15 -16.95
CA LEU A 296 17.68 -15.15 -16.14
C LEU A 296 18.21 -13.73 -15.91
N TRP A 297 18.21 -12.88 -16.94
CA TRP A 297 18.55 -11.47 -16.78
C TRP A 297 17.63 -10.75 -15.77
N LEU A 298 16.32 -10.99 -15.83
CA LEU A 298 15.35 -10.40 -14.91
C LEU A 298 15.62 -10.84 -13.47
N ILE A 299 15.73 -12.16 -13.23
CA ILE A 299 15.97 -12.74 -11.91
C ILE A 299 17.29 -12.22 -11.33
N GLY A 300 18.37 -12.19 -12.12
CA GLY A 300 19.66 -11.67 -11.69
C GLY A 300 19.61 -10.19 -11.27
N ASN A 301 18.79 -9.37 -11.94
CA ASN A 301 18.57 -8.00 -11.53
C ASN A 301 17.70 -7.89 -10.26
N GLN A 302 16.68 -8.74 -10.09
CA GLN A 302 15.89 -8.80 -8.86
C GLN A 302 16.73 -9.23 -7.66
N LEU A 303 17.66 -10.16 -7.85
CA LEU A 303 18.61 -10.59 -6.83
C LEU A 303 19.54 -9.45 -6.42
N ASN A 304 20.10 -8.73 -7.39
CA ASN A 304 20.91 -7.54 -7.11
C ASN A 304 20.10 -6.45 -6.38
N ALA A 305 18.82 -6.28 -6.74
CA ALA A 305 17.91 -5.37 -6.05
C ALA A 305 17.69 -5.77 -4.58
N ALA A 306 17.52 -7.07 -4.31
CA ALA A 306 17.40 -7.58 -2.94
C ALA A 306 18.67 -7.32 -2.12
N PHE A 307 19.85 -7.54 -2.72
CA PHE A 307 21.14 -7.23 -2.07
C PHE A 307 21.26 -5.74 -1.72
N VAL A 308 20.94 -4.86 -2.66
CA VAL A 308 21.04 -3.41 -2.44
C VAL A 308 20.00 -2.90 -1.43
N ARG A 309 18.79 -3.46 -1.42
CA ARG A 309 17.77 -3.14 -0.41
C ARG A 309 18.24 -3.46 1.01
N TYR A 310 18.87 -4.62 1.21
CA TYR A 310 19.43 -4.98 2.51
C TYR A 310 20.45 -3.93 3.00
N VAL A 311 21.30 -3.41 2.10
CA VAL A 311 22.22 -2.30 2.42
C VAL A 311 21.47 -1.02 2.81
N GLY A 312 20.37 -0.70 2.11
CA GLY A 312 19.51 0.43 2.46
C GLY A 312 18.90 0.33 3.86
N LEU A 313 18.48 -0.88 4.25
CA LEU A 313 17.90 -1.17 5.57
C LEU A 313 18.91 -0.98 6.71
N LEU A 314 20.18 -1.35 6.52
CA LEU A 314 21.24 -1.18 7.54
C LEU A 314 21.50 0.28 7.90
N GLY A 315 21.30 1.21 6.96
CA GLY A 315 21.67 2.61 7.12
C GLY A 315 20.51 3.57 7.35
N LYS A 316 19.24 3.13 7.38
CA LYS A 316 18.05 4.02 7.29
C LYS A 316 18.15 5.06 6.15
N HIS A 317 18.88 4.75 5.07
CA HIS A 317 19.22 5.72 4.03
C HIS A 317 18.98 5.13 2.64
N ASN A 318 17.76 5.30 2.13
CA ASN A 318 17.39 4.92 0.76
C ASN A 318 18.31 5.55 -0.31
N LEU A 319 18.89 6.72 -0.04
CA LEU A 319 19.89 7.37 -0.91
C LEU A 319 21.14 6.51 -1.10
N GLN A 320 21.60 5.84 -0.04
CA GLN A 320 22.77 4.96 -0.08
C GLN A 320 22.49 3.73 -0.95
N ALA A 321 21.29 3.17 -0.84
CA ALA A 321 20.86 2.06 -1.70
C ALA A 321 20.89 2.46 -3.18
N VAL A 322 20.36 3.64 -3.53
CA VAL A 322 20.42 4.15 -4.91
C VAL A 322 21.86 4.39 -5.38
N TYR A 323 22.71 4.99 -4.55
CA TYR A 323 24.13 5.16 -4.86
C TYR A 323 24.80 3.82 -5.16
N GLN A 324 24.60 2.80 -4.32
CA GLN A 324 25.20 1.48 -4.51
C GLN A 324 24.64 0.76 -5.74
N LEU A 325 23.33 0.87 -6.00
CA LEU A 325 22.71 0.32 -7.21
C LEU A 325 23.40 0.85 -8.47
N ILE A 326 23.60 2.16 -8.55
CA ILE A 326 24.24 2.82 -9.69
C ILE A 326 25.72 2.48 -9.74
N LYS A 327 26.43 2.56 -8.60
CA LYS A 327 27.86 2.28 -8.50
C LYS A 327 28.21 0.86 -8.91
N ASN A 328 27.47 -0.15 -8.44
CA ASN A 328 27.68 -1.56 -8.79
C ASN A 328 27.47 -1.82 -10.27
N ASN A 329 26.62 -1.03 -10.92
CA ASN A 329 26.35 -1.11 -12.35
C ASN A 329 27.21 -0.15 -13.19
N LYS A 330 28.09 0.69 -12.61
CA LYS A 330 28.79 1.75 -13.37
C LYS A 330 29.52 1.24 -14.61
N SER A 331 30.14 0.05 -14.51
CA SER A 331 30.89 -0.55 -15.61
C SER A 331 30.01 -1.13 -16.71
N ARG A 332 28.69 -1.24 -16.48
CA ARG A 332 27.66 -1.68 -17.43
C ARG A 332 26.86 -0.54 -18.04
N LEU A 333 26.99 0.68 -17.50
CA LEU A 333 26.29 1.86 -17.99
C LEU A 333 27.07 2.52 -19.13
N LEU A 334 26.33 3.19 -20.03
CA LEU A 334 26.94 4.09 -21.01
C LEU A 334 27.65 5.24 -20.29
N LEU A 335 28.77 5.72 -20.83
CA LEU A 335 29.52 6.85 -20.26
C LEU A 335 28.66 8.12 -20.20
N SER A 336 27.77 8.31 -21.17
CA SER A 336 26.83 9.44 -21.25
C SER A 336 25.56 9.27 -20.42
N SER A 337 25.40 8.17 -19.68
CA SER A 337 24.18 7.89 -18.94
C SER A 337 23.94 8.95 -17.84
N PRO A 338 22.74 9.58 -17.78
CA PRO A 338 22.38 10.49 -16.70
C PRO A 338 22.44 9.86 -15.30
N LEU A 339 22.39 8.53 -15.19
CA LEU A 339 22.49 7.81 -13.92
C LEU A 339 23.77 8.15 -13.15
N HIS A 340 24.87 8.48 -13.83
CA HIS A 340 26.11 8.88 -13.15
C HIS A 340 25.96 10.17 -12.33
N GLN A 341 25.03 11.05 -12.69
CA GLN A 341 24.79 12.32 -11.99
C GLN A 341 23.82 12.16 -10.81
N VAL A 342 22.91 11.18 -10.87
CA VAL A 342 21.83 10.99 -9.88
C VAL A 342 22.34 10.98 -8.44
N PRO A 343 23.39 10.22 -8.06
CA PRO A 343 23.84 10.20 -6.67
C PRO A 343 24.42 11.54 -6.19
N HIS A 344 24.90 12.39 -7.10
CA HIS A 344 25.38 13.73 -6.75
C HIS A 344 24.21 14.70 -6.57
N LEU A 345 23.22 14.63 -7.47
CA LEU A 345 22.02 15.46 -7.41
C LEU A 345 21.14 15.16 -6.19
N LEU A 346 21.16 13.92 -5.69
CA LEU A 346 20.41 13.51 -4.50
C LEU A 346 21.00 14.05 -3.18
N LYS A 347 22.22 14.62 -3.18
CA LYS A 347 22.87 15.12 -1.95
C LYS A 347 22.28 16.43 -1.42
N SER A 348 21.66 17.24 -2.29
CA SER A 348 21.10 18.54 -1.91
C SER A 348 19.62 18.63 -2.22
N ASN A 349 18.84 19.18 -1.29
CA ASN A 349 17.41 19.44 -1.48
C ASN A 349 17.14 20.34 -2.70
N THR A 350 18.05 21.24 -3.05
CA THR A 350 17.91 22.13 -4.22
C THR A 350 18.12 21.43 -5.57
N THR A 351 18.76 20.25 -5.58
CA THR A 351 19.07 19.50 -6.80
C THR A 351 18.28 18.20 -6.95
N LYS A 352 17.56 17.76 -5.91
CA LYS A 352 16.75 16.53 -5.90
C LYS A 352 15.74 16.47 -7.06
N GLN A 353 15.12 17.59 -7.42
CA GLN A 353 14.19 17.65 -8.56
C GLN A 353 14.84 17.17 -9.87
N LEU A 354 16.10 17.55 -10.11
CA LEU A 354 16.86 17.16 -11.29
C LEU A 354 17.14 15.65 -11.27
N ALA A 355 17.40 15.08 -10.09
CA ALA A 355 17.58 13.63 -9.92
C ALA A 355 16.29 12.87 -10.28
N TYR A 356 15.15 13.25 -9.69
CA TYR A 356 13.86 12.59 -9.98
C TYR A 356 13.45 12.78 -11.44
N GLY A 357 13.68 13.96 -12.02
CA GLY A 357 13.46 14.23 -13.43
C GLY A 357 14.30 13.34 -14.35
N ALA A 358 15.59 13.18 -14.05
CA ALA A 358 16.48 12.31 -14.80
C ALA A 358 16.04 10.84 -14.72
N LEU A 359 15.69 10.35 -13.53
CA LEU A 359 15.19 8.99 -13.33
C LEU A 359 13.87 8.75 -14.08
N THR A 360 12.91 9.66 -13.97
CA THR A 360 11.60 9.57 -14.64
C THR A 360 11.75 9.58 -16.16
N LYS A 361 12.68 10.39 -16.70
CA LYS A 361 13.00 10.40 -18.13
C LYS A 361 13.59 9.06 -18.57
N LEU A 362 14.52 8.49 -17.79
CA LEU A 362 15.16 7.22 -18.10
C LEU A 362 14.20 6.04 -18.07
N VAL A 363 13.19 6.04 -17.20
CA VAL A 363 12.11 5.03 -17.22
C VAL A 363 11.40 4.98 -18.58
N LYS A 364 11.25 6.13 -19.26
CA LYS A 364 10.56 6.23 -20.55
C LYS A 364 11.48 5.98 -21.74
N SER A 365 12.68 6.55 -21.74
CA SER A 365 13.54 6.61 -22.94
C SER A 365 14.92 5.96 -22.79
N GLY A 366 15.25 5.40 -21.62
CA GLY A 366 16.55 4.76 -21.39
C GLY A 366 16.70 3.42 -22.11
N THR A 367 17.90 2.85 -22.08
CA THR A 367 18.16 1.44 -22.39
C THR A 367 17.43 0.52 -21.40
N SER A 368 17.26 -0.78 -21.70
CA SER A 368 16.56 -1.70 -20.78
C SER A 368 17.20 -1.74 -19.38
N LEU A 369 18.53 -1.62 -19.29
CA LEU A 369 19.25 -1.54 -18.01
C LEU A 369 18.99 -0.22 -17.28
N GLU A 370 19.02 0.91 -18.00
CA GLU A 370 18.72 2.22 -17.41
C GLU A 370 17.28 2.33 -16.94
N ARG A 371 16.31 1.85 -17.72
CA ARG A 371 14.89 1.79 -17.29
C ARG A 371 14.73 0.98 -16.02
N HIS A 372 15.40 -0.18 -15.94
CA HIS A 372 15.37 -1.03 -14.77
C HIS A 372 15.96 -0.34 -13.53
N ILE A 373 17.16 0.23 -13.65
CA ILE A 373 17.82 0.92 -12.53
C ILE A 373 17.01 2.15 -12.13
N ALA A 374 16.56 2.96 -13.08
CA ALA A 374 15.81 4.17 -12.79
C ALA A 374 14.48 3.87 -12.10
N SER A 375 13.76 2.85 -12.56
CA SER A 375 12.53 2.37 -11.92
C SER A 375 12.77 1.93 -10.48
N LEU A 376 13.83 1.16 -10.23
CA LEU A 376 14.16 0.70 -8.88
C LEU A 376 14.66 1.85 -7.99
N SER A 377 15.41 2.81 -8.55
CA SER A 377 15.84 3.99 -7.80
C SER A 377 14.66 4.85 -7.37
N LEU A 378 13.68 5.11 -8.24
CA LEU A 378 12.46 5.85 -7.86
C LEU A 378 11.67 5.12 -6.77
N GLU A 379 11.59 3.79 -6.85
CA GLU A 379 10.95 2.97 -5.83
C GLU A 379 11.64 3.12 -4.46
N LEU A 380 12.97 3.00 -4.43
CA LEU A 380 13.76 3.18 -3.21
C LEU A 380 13.62 4.61 -2.66
N LEU A 381 13.48 5.61 -3.51
CA LEU A 381 13.38 7.02 -3.13
C LEU A 381 11.97 7.49 -2.73
N GLY A 382 10.97 6.60 -2.65
CA GLY A 382 9.57 6.99 -2.43
C GLY A 382 9.36 7.92 -1.23
N GLU A 383 9.89 7.59 -0.06
CA GLU A 383 9.77 8.45 1.15
C GLU A 383 10.58 9.76 1.03
N ASP A 384 11.76 9.69 0.40
CA ASP A 384 12.60 10.87 0.16
C ASP A 384 11.92 11.85 -0.80
N GLN A 385 11.17 11.33 -1.78
CA GLN A 385 10.37 12.11 -2.72
C GLN A 385 9.17 12.78 -2.03
N LYS A 386 8.42 12.05 -1.19
CA LYS A 386 7.31 12.65 -0.41
C LYS A 386 7.78 13.83 0.45
N GLU A 387 8.93 13.66 1.10
CA GLU A 387 9.50 14.73 1.89
C GLU A 387 9.98 15.92 1.04
N TYR A 388 10.59 15.65 -0.11
CA TYR A 388 10.94 16.70 -1.06
C TYR A 388 9.69 17.46 -1.56
N GLU A 389 8.58 16.76 -1.81
CA GLU A 389 7.30 17.37 -2.21
C GLU A 389 6.75 18.27 -1.10
N PHE A 390 6.85 17.85 0.17
CA PHE A 390 6.50 18.70 1.31
C PHE A 390 7.35 19.97 1.36
N LEU A 391 8.68 19.85 1.26
CA LEU A 391 9.60 20.99 1.23
C LEU A 391 9.32 21.93 0.05
N SER A 392 9.09 21.39 -1.14
CA SER A 392 8.72 22.15 -2.33
C SER A 392 7.39 22.89 -2.12
N GLY A 393 6.45 22.28 -1.42
CA GLY A 393 5.19 22.91 -1.02
C GLY A 393 5.40 24.09 -0.07
N LEU A 394 6.28 23.96 0.93
CA LEU A 394 6.67 25.08 1.81
C LEU A 394 7.29 26.23 1.00
N GLN A 395 8.13 25.91 0.01
CA GLN A 395 8.70 26.92 -0.88
C GLN A 395 7.62 27.61 -1.75
N GLU A 396 6.62 26.86 -2.24
CA GLU A 396 5.47 27.41 -2.97
C GLU A 396 4.64 28.38 -2.10
N ILE A 397 4.42 28.03 -0.82
CA ILE A 397 3.77 28.91 0.16
C ILE A 397 4.57 30.22 0.31
N TYR A 398 5.88 30.13 0.57
CA TYR A 398 6.73 31.32 0.69
C TYR A 398 6.64 32.21 -0.55
N LYS A 399 6.82 31.62 -1.75
CA LYS A 399 6.74 32.36 -3.01
C LYS A 399 5.38 33.03 -3.21
N SER A 400 4.29 32.34 -2.88
CA SER A 400 2.95 32.89 -3.04
C SER A 400 2.67 34.08 -2.12
N VAL A 401 3.29 34.13 -0.94
CA VAL A 401 3.08 35.20 0.04
C VAL A 401 4.10 36.32 -0.11
N ALA A 402 5.38 35.99 -0.25
CA ALA A 402 6.49 36.94 -0.20
C ALA A 402 6.87 37.53 -1.57
N GLU A 403 6.63 36.81 -2.68
CA GLU A 403 7.14 37.19 -4.02
C GLU A 403 6.06 37.63 -5.01
N LYS A 404 4.77 37.37 -4.72
CA LYS A 404 3.67 37.59 -5.68
C LYS A 404 3.20 39.05 -5.82
N ASN A 405 3.87 40.00 -5.16
CA ASN A 405 3.58 41.46 -5.18
C ASN A 405 2.10 41.82 -4.95
N SER A 406 1.38 41.07 -4.10
CA SER A 406 0.01 41.39 -3.68
C SER A 406 0.03 42.22 -2.41
N LYS A 407 -0.67 43.37 -2.42
CA LYS A 407 -0.89 44.20 -1.22
C LYS A 407 -2.15 43.77 -0.44
N ASP A 408 -2.92 42.81 -0.94
CA ASP A 408 -4.11 42.30 -0.25
C ASP A 408 -3.72 41.22 0.75
N VAL A 409 -3.57 41.67 1.99
CA VAL A 409 -3.21 40.84 3.14
C VAL A 409 -4.22 39.72 3.39
N LYS A 410 -5.53 39.98 3.25
CA LYS A 410 -6.58 38.98 3.51
C LYS A 410 -6.52 37.87 2.47
N GLN A 411 -6.37 38.25 1.20
CA GLN A 411 -6.21 37.28 0.12
C GLN A 411 -4.89 36.49 0.24
N ASN A 412 -3.81 37.12 0.70
CA ASN A 412 -2.54 36.44 0.97
C ASN A 412 -2.70 35.37 2.07
N ARG A 413 -3.39 35.68 3.18
CA ARG A 413 -3.68 34.70 4.24
C ARG A 413 -4.53 33.54 3.73
N LYS A 414 -5.60 33.83 2.97
CA LYS A 414 -6.44 32.79 2.36
C LYS A 414 -5.64 31.86 1.46
N SER A 415 -4.83 32.43 0.56
CA SER A 415 -3.97 31.67 -0.35
C SER A 415 -2.92 30.84 0.41
N CYS A 416 -2.35 31.40 1.47
CA CYS A 416 -1.42 30.70 2.36
C CYS A 416 -2.08 29.50 3.03
N ALA A 417 -3.31 29.65 3.54
CA ALA A 417 -4.07 28.57 4.16
C ALA A 417 -4.42 27.46 3.15
N GLU A 418 -4.88 27.81 1.95
CA GLU A 418 -5.20 26.85 0.88
C GLU A 418 -3.98 26.03 0.44
N LEU A 419 -2.82 26.69 0.26
CA LEU A 419 -1.57 26.01 -0.05
C LEU A 419 -1.09 25.15 1.12
N THR A 420 -1.25 25.62 2.36
CA THR A 420 -0.92 24.85 3.56
C THR A 420 -1.78 23.58 3.66
N ILE A 421 -3.09 23.66 3.39
CA ILE A 421 -3.97 22.48 3.31
C ILE A 421 -3.46 21.50 2.26
N LYS A 422 -3.11 21.99 1.06
CA LYS A 422 -2.57 21.14 -0.01
C LYS A 422 -1.30 20.40 0.40
N VAL A 423 -0.43 21.07 1.17
CA VAL A 423 0.82 20.47 1.68
C VAL A 423 0.54 19.41 2.75
N PHE A 424 -0.30 19.70 3.74
CA PHE A 424 -0.59 18.78 4.85
C PHE A 424 -1.58 17.66 4.51
N ASN A 425 -2.38 17.77 3.45
CA ASN A 425 -3.26 16.68 3.00
C ASN A 425 -2.49 15.41 2.59
N ASN A 426 -1.21 15.54 2.23
CA ASN A 426 -0.34 14.42 1.87
C ASN A 426 0.57 13.95 3.03
N VAL A 427 0.37 14.50 4.23
CA VAL A 427 1.15 14.21 5.44
C VAL A 427 0.24 13.50 6.44
N PRO A 428 0.65 12.36 7.03
CA PRO A 428 -0.11 11.73 8.11
C PRO A 428 -0.27 12.68 9.30
N HIS A 429 -1.51 13.02 9.63
CA HIS A 429 -1.82 13.85 10.79
C HIS A 429 -3.20 13.50 11.36
N ILE A 430 -3.40 13.75 12.65
CA ILE A 430 -4.69 13.59 13.34
C ILE A 430 -5.01 14.85 14.13
N ILE A 431 -6.29 15.25 14.11
CA ILE A 431 -6.83 16.39 14.87
C ILE A 431 -8.01 15.88 15.69
N GLU A 432 -7.90 15.92 17.02
CA GLU A 432 -8.98 15.57 17.96
C GLU A 432 -9.49 16.83 18.68
N GLY A 433 -10.75 16.82 19.13
CA GLY A 433 -11.37 17.91 19.89
C GLY A 433 -12.13 18.95 19.06
N TRP A 434 -12.60 18.58 17.86
CA TRP A 434 -13.39 19.47 16.99
C TRP A 434 -14.65 20.02 17.66
N GLU A 435 -15.26 19.23 18.54
CA GLU A 435 -16.42 19.59 19.34
C GLU A 435 -16.15 20.69 20.37
N ASN A 436 -14.88 20.95 20.70
CA ASN A 436 -14.48 22.02 21.62
C ASN A 436 -14.31 23.37 20.91
N LEU A 437 -14.39 23.43 19.59
CA LEU A 437 -14.29 24.69 18.86
C LEU A 437 -15.55 25.53 19.06
N PRO A 438 -15.44 26.79 19.50
CA PRO A 438 -16.58 27.70 19.56
C PRO A 438 -17.31 27.83 18.22
N ASP A 439 -18.60 28.15 18.24
CA ASP A 439 -19.35 28.37 16.99
C ASP A 439 -19.08 29.74 16.39
N ASN A 440 -18.86 30.75 17.23
CA ASN A 440 -18.57 32.12 16.82
C ASN A 440 -17.06 32.36 16.74
N THR A 441 -16.64 33.28 15.88
CA THR A 441 -15.25 33.76 15.79
C THR A 441 -14.98 34.88 16.81
N GLY A 442 -13.73 35.34 16.89
CA GLY A 442 -13.31 36.35 17.88
C GLY A 442 -12.76 35.73 19.17
N ASN A 443 -12.15 34.54 19.08
CA ASN A 443 -11.56 33.84 20.23
C ASN A 443 -10.03 33.86 20.18
N ILE A 444 -9.40 33.57 21.31
CA ILE A 444 -7.94 33.47 21.46
C ILE A 444 -7.55 31.99 21.51
N PHE A 445 -6.85 31.52 20.49
CA PHE A 445 -6.26 30.19 20.43
C PHE A 445 -4.85 30.24 20.98
N ILE A 446 -4.64 29.63 22.15
CA ILE A 446 -3.29 29.44 22.71
C ILE A 446 -2.76 28.08 22.32
N TYR A 447 -1.48 28.02 21.97
CA TYR A 447 -0.85 26.77 21.55
C TYR A 447 0.61 26.71 21.98
N ASN A 448 1.13 25.49 22.11
CA ASN A 448 2.56 25.32 22.34
C ASN A 448 3.35 25.49 21.05
N HIS A 449 4.46 26.21 21.12
CA HIS A 449 5.27 26.52 19.94
C HIS A 449 6.46 25.58 19.81
N LEU A 450 6.57 24.89 18.68
CA LEU A 450 7.57 23.86 18.45
C LEU A 450 8.67 24.32 17.50
N VAL A 451 9.89 23.81 17.71
CA VAL A 451 11.06 24.07 16.86
C VAL A 451 10.98 23.20 15.61
N ASN A 452 11.03 23.75 14.40
CA ASN A 452 11.05 22.91 13.21
C ASN A 452 12.37 22.12 13.06
N ASP A 453 12.29 20.94 12.45
CA ASP A 453 13.49 20.23 11.98
C ASP A 453 14.25 21.08 10.94
N ALA A 454 15.57 21.14 11.06
CA ALA A 454 16.44 21.92 10.18
C ALA A 454 16.34 21.50 8.70
N HIS A 455 15.87 20.27 8.42
CA HIS A 455 15.62 19.78 7.07
C HIS A 455 14.59 20.63 6.31
N TYR A 456 13.66 21.29 7.01
CA TYR A 456 12.62 22.15 6.43
C TYR A 456 13.02 23.61 6.33
N THR A 457 14.30 23.92 6.56
CA THR A 457 14.86 25.25 6.34
C THR A 457 14.95 25.54 4.84
N LEU A 458 14.25 26.58 4.41
CA LEU A 458 14.33 27.11 3.06
C LEU A 458 15.64 27.90 2.87
N ASN A 459 15.95 28.24 1.62
CA ASN A 459 17.11 29.08 1.30
C ASN A 459 17.09 30.40 2.11
N ASN A 460 18.28 30.97 2.34
CA ASN A 460 18.48 32.11 3.25
C ASN A 460 18.08 31.85 4.71
N ASN A 461 18.14 30.60 5.15
CA ASN A 461 17.85 30.17 6.53
C ASN A 461 16.44 30.53 7.03
N PHE A 462 15.46 30.64 6.12
CA PHE A 462 14.09 30.93 6.48
C PHE A 462 13.29 29.65 6.80
N GLN A 463 12.48 29.67 7.85
CA GLN A 463 11.59 28.58 8.23
C GLN A 463 10.14 29.05 8.35
N ILE A 464 9.23 28.34 7.70
CA ILE A 464 7.78 28.48 7.91
C ILE A 464 7.42 27.71 9.18
N THR A 465 6.87 28.38 10.18
CA THR A 465 6.46 27.76 11.46
C THR A 465 5.30 26.78 11.26
N LEU A 466 5.59 25.47 11.30
CA LEU A 466 4.66 24.44 10.85
C LEU A 466 3.41 24.37 11.71
N ASP A 467 3.59 24.39 13.03
CA ASP A 467 2.52 24.33 14.02
C ASP A 467 1.45 25.43 13.85
N SER A 468 1.87 26.68 13.72
CA SER A 468 0.95 27.81 13.61
C SER A 468 0.27 27.90 12.25
N HIS A 469 0.97 27.52 11.17
CA HIS A 469 0.37 27.41 9.85
C HIS A 469 -0.62 26.24 9.79
N PHE A 470 -0.31 25.13 10.47
CA PHE A 470 -1.23 24.01 10.62
C PHE A 470 -2.49 24.42 11.40
N LEU A 471 -2.37 25.08 12.54
CA LEU A 471 -3.53 25.61 13.29
C LEU A 471 -4.38 26.55 12.44
N SER A 472 -3.72 27.49 11.77
CA SER A 472 -4.37 28.48 10.92
C SER A 472 -5.14 27.83 9.76
N ALA A 473 -4.53 26.87 9.07
CA ALA A 473 -5.09 26.29 7.85
C ALA A 473 -5.96 25.04 8.10
N MET A 474 -5.49 24.12 8.92
CA MET A 474 -6.10 22.80 9.12
C MET A 474 -7.18 22.80 10.20
N VAL A 475 -7.22 23.81 11.08
CA VAL A 475 -8.25 23.96 12.11
C VAL A 475 -9.11 25.19 11.85
N LEU A 476 -8.53 26.40 11.92
CA LEU A 476 -9.32 27.63 11.86
C LEU A 476 -9.97 27.86 10.49
N TYR A 477 -9.20 27.79 9.41
CA TYR A 477 -9.73 28.01 8.07
C TYR A 477 -10.76 26.94 7.68
N LYS A 478 -10.59 25.68 8.11
CA LYS A 478 -11.59 24.62 7.89
C LYS A 478 -12.90 24.84 8.66
N LYS A 479 -12.84 25.30 9.92
CA LYS A 479 -14.05 25.55 10.75
C LYS A 479 -14.75 26.86 10.39
N TYR A 480 -13.99 27.94 10.19
CA TYR A 480 -14.52 29.31 10.13
C TYR A 480 -14.37 30.00 8.76
N ALA A 481 -13.76 29.34 7.77
CA ALA A 481 -13.37 29.96 6.50
C ALA A 481 -12.48 31.22 6.64
N GLU A 482 -11.82 31.38 7.80
CA GLU A 482 -10.87 32.45 8.07
C GLU A 482 -9.65 31.88 8.84
N PRO A 483 -8.41 32.07 8.34
CA PRO A 483 -7.20 31.50 8.93
C PRO A 483 -6.76 32.10 10.28
N GLY A 484 -7.37 33.21 10.71
CA GLY A 484 -7.01 33.91 11.94
C GLY A 484 -5.77 34.81 11.81
N ILE A 485 -5.47 35.53 12.89
CA ILE A 485 -4.36 36.48 12.99
C ILE A 485 -3.36 36.00 14.04
N ARG A 486 -2.11 35.84 13.64
CA ARG A 486 -1.04 35.34 14.51
C ARG A 486 -0.23 36.48 15.13
N THR A 487 0.37 36.23 16.29
CA THR A 487 1.50 37.01 16.80
C THR A 487 2.84 36.48 16.30
N VAL A 488 3.67 37.33 15.70
CA VAL A 488 4.95 36.94 15.10
C VAL A 488 6.09 37.75 15.67
N ARG A 489 7.25 37.11 15.90
CA ARG A 489 8.44 37.83 16.38
C ARG A 489 8.95 38.80 15.31
N ILE A 490 9.41 39.97 15.74
CA ILE A 490 10.18 40.84 14.84
C ILE A 490 11.52 40.15 14.54
N GLY A 491 11.82 39.98 13.25
CA GLY A 491 13.08 39.40 12.77
C GLY A 491 14.28 40.30 13.06
N LYS A 492 15.48 39.74 13.13
CA LYS A 492 16.72 40.53 13.10
C LYS A 492 16.92 41.12 11.70
N GLY A 493 17.71 42.19 11.55
CA GLY A 493 17.91 42.86 10.26
C GLY A 493 18.45 41.97 9.14
N GLN A 494 19.14 40.87 9.47
CA GLN A 494 19.59 39.86 8.51
C GLN A 494 18.46 38.90 8.05
N GLU A 495 17.33 38.86 8.74
CA GLU A 495 16.18 37.99 8.48
C GLU A 495 15.10 38.70 7.63
N TYR A 496 15.50 39.43 6.58
CA TYR A 496 14.56 40.15 5.71
C TYR A 496 13.43 39.27 5.18
N GLY A 497 13.75 38.04 4.74
CA GLY A 497 12.75 37.10 4.21
C GLY A 497 11.68 36.73 5.25
N HIS A 498 12.05 36.62 6.53
CA HIS A 498 11.11 36.38 7.61
C HIS A 498 10.15 37.55 7.77
N GLN A 499 10.68 38.77 7.88
CA GLN A 499 9.86 39.96 8.12
C GLN A 499 8.92 40.23 6.94
N ASN A 500 9.45 40.20 5.71
CA ASN A 500 8.67 40.40 4.49
C ASN A 500 7.51 39.38 4.35
N TYR A 501 7.77 38.10 4.67
CA TYR A 501 6.74 37.06 4.59
C TYR A 501 5.57 37.32 5.55
N TYR A 502 5.85 37.60 6.83
CA TYR A 502 4.79 37.78 7.82
C TYR A 502 4.10 39.14 7.75
N ASP A 503 4.79 40.18 7.30
CA ASP A 503 4.17 41.49 7.02
C ASP A 503 3.14 41.38 5.88
N ASN A 504 3.43 40.59 4.85
CA ASN A 504 2.48 40.33 3.76
C ASN A 504 1.24 39.52 4.19
N LEU A 505 1.29 38.86 5.35
CA LEU A 505 0.15 38.19 6.00
C LEU A 505 -0.57 39.10 7.02
N GLY A 506 0.01 40.25 7.34
CA GLY A 506 -0.54 41.26 8.24
C GLY A 506 -0.79 40.71 9.63
N TYR A 507 0.16 39.92 10.11
CA TYR A 507 0.20 39.43 11.47
C TYR A 507 0.74 40.48 12.44
N ILE A 508 0.51 40.27 13.74
CA ILE A 508 0.87 41.24 14.78
C ILE A 508 2.32 41.02 15.19
N ASN A 509 3.17 42.01 14.95
CA ASN A 509 4.59 41.96 15.28
C ASN A 509 4.83 42.15 16.79
N VAL A 510 5.65 41.28 17.40
CA VAL A 510 6.00 41.31 18.84
C VAL A 510 7.51 41.15 19.07
N TYR A 511 8.03 41.77 20.13
CA TYR A 511 9.44 41.59 20.53
C TYR A 511 9.63 40.34 21.39
N THR A 512 10.61 39.50 21.04
CA THR A 512 11.01 38.31 21.79
C THR A 512 12.49 38.39 22.19
N LYS A 513 13.01 37.40 22.93
CA LYS A 513 14.45 37.30 23.23
C LYS A 513 15.31 37.20 21.96
N GLU A 514 14.71 36.71 20.87
CA GLU A 514 15.37 36.45 19.59
C GLU A 514 15.26 37.62 18.60
N SER A 515 14.48 38.66 18.93
CA SER A 515 14.36 39.87 18.12
C SER A 515 15.57 40.80 18.27
N GLU A 516 15.74 41.75 17.35
CA GLU A 516 16.59 42.92 17.61
C GLU A 516 16.16 43.58 18.91
N GLN A 517 17.09 43.80 19.84
CA GLN A 517 16.78 44.35 21.15
C GLN A 517 16.54 45.86 21.03
N PRO A 518 15.30 46.35 21.18
CA PRO A 518 15.03 47.78 21.12
C PRO A 518 15.34 48.43 22.48
N SER A 519 15.41 49.77 22.51
CA SER A 519 15.44 50.56 23.74
C SER A 519 14.20 50.29 24.60
N THR A 520 14.27 50.56 25.91
CA THR A 520 13.18 50.29 26.86
C THR A 520 11.87 50.98 26.45
N ASP A 521 11.93 52.23 25.99
CA ASP A 521 10.76 53.01 25.54
C ASP A 521 10.03 52.35 24.35
N LYS A 522 10.81 51.79 23.41
CA LYS A 522 10.27 51.06 22.24
C LYS A 522 9.62 49.72 22.63
N LYS A 523 9.99 49.12 23.77
CA LYS A 523 9.32 47.89 24.28
C LYS A 523 7.95 48.20 24.85
N GLU A 524 7.78 49.32 25.52
CA GLU A 524 6.49 49.75 26.07
C GLU A 524 5.53 50.17 24.96
N GLU A 525 6.03 50.94 23.99
CA GLU A 525 5.28 51.33 22.80
C GLU A 525 4.78 50.10 22.01
N ALA A 526 5.65 49.12 21.76
CA ALA A 526 5.28 47.90 21.05
C ALA A 526 4.28 47.01 21.80
N ARG A 527 4.34 46.97 23.15
CA ARG A 527 3.33 46.28 23.95
C ARG A 527 1.96 46.95 23.84
N SER A 528 1.93 48.28 23.84
CA SER A 528 0.70 49.05 23.62
C SER A 528 0.11 48.79 22.23
N ILE A 529 0.96 48.76 21.19
CA ILE A 529 0.55 48.42 19.82
C ILE A 529 -0.03 47.00 19.74
N PHE A 530 0.60 46.01 20.39
CA PHE A 530 0.09 44.64 20.43
C PHE A 530 -1.34 44.58 20.97
N TYR A 531 -1.61 45.13 22.17
CA TYR A 531 -2.95 45.08 22.76
C TYR A 531 -3.97 45.82 21.89
N ARG A 532 -3.60 46.97 21.32
CA ARG A 532 -4.49 47.74 20.44
C ARG A 532 -4.89 46.97 19.18
N GLU A 533 -3.91 46.45 18.44
CA GLU A 533 -4.21 45.71 17.19
C GLU A 533 -4.91 44.38 17.48
N ALA A 534 -4.52 43.67 18.54
CA ALA A 534 -5.15 42.40 18.92
C ALA A 534 -6.63 42.60 19.31
N THR A 535 -6.93 43.62 20.12
CA THR A 535 -8.31 43.96 20.51
C THR A 535 -9.15 44.31 19.28
N LYS A 536 -8.61 45.16 18.39
CA LYS A 536 -9.26 45.53 17.13
C LYS A 536 -9.57 44.32 16.25
N HIS A 537 -8.66 43.35 16.15
CA HIS A 537 -8.91 42.14 15.39
C HIS A 537 -10.00 41.26 16.01
N LEU A 538 -10.03 41.12 17.34
CA LEU A 538 -11.09 40.40 18.05
C LEU A 538 -12.46 41.07 17.84
N GLU A 539 -12.53 42.40 17.95
CA GLU A 539 -13.75 43.18 17.69
C GLU A 539 -14.26 43.05 16.24
N GLN A 540 -13.34 42.85 15.29
CA GLN A 540 -13.65 42.56 13.89
C GLN A 540 -14.02 41.09 13.63
N GLY A 541 -14.07 40.26 14.66
CA GLY A 541 -14.42 38.85 14.58
C GLY A 541 -13.28 37.94 14.08
N TYR A 542 -12.02 38.39 14.12
CA TYR A 542 -10.89 37.51 13.81
C TYR A 542 -10.48 36.69 15.04
N ASN A 543 -10.25 35.40 14.83
CA ASN A 543 -9.60 34.56 15.83
C ASN A 543 -8.10 34.90 15.93
N LEU A 544 -7.56 34.97 17.13
CA LEU A 544 -6.14 35.20 17.37
C LEU A 544 -5.40 33.89 17.65
N ILE A 545 -4.19 33.74 17.11
CA ILE A 545 -3.28 32.61 17.39
C ILE A 545 -2.07 33.15 18.15
N ILE A 546 -1.92 32.74 19.42
CA ILE A 546 -0.88 33.27 20.31
C ILE A 546 -0.17 32.12 21.02
N SER A 547 1.16 32.06 20.91
CA SER A 547 1.94 31.18 21.78
C SER A 547 2.25 31.89 23.10
N PRO A 548 1.73 31.42 24.25
CA PRO A 548 2.03 32.02 25.54
C PRO A 548 3.49 31.83 25.95
N GLU A 549 4.18 30.78 25.50
CA GLU A 549 5.63 30.57 25.71
C GLU A 549 6.44 31.66 24.99
N GLY A 550 6.02 31.98 23.75
CA GLY A 550 6.65 32.96 22.88
C GLY A 550 8.13 32.69 22.55
N THR A 551 8.57 31.45 22.77
CA THR A 551 9.82 30.82 22.32
C THR A 551 9.44 29.40 21.90
N SER A 552 10.14 28.83 20.91
CA SER A 552 9.89 27.47 20.44
C SER A 552 10.67 26.44 21.27
N TYR A 553 10.08 25.26 21.51
CA TYR A 553 10.68 24.14 22.24
C TYR A 553 10.56 22.82 21.46
N ARG A 554 11.24 21.77 21.94
CA ARG A 554 10.91 20.40 21.51
C ARG A 554 9.57 19.96 22.11
N THR A 555 8.93 18.97 21.49
CA THR A 555 7.63 18.47 21.95
C THR A 555 7.67 18.06 23.43
N GLU A 556 8.72 17.36 23.84
CA GLU A 556 8.92 16.84 25.19
C GLU A 556 9.33 17.92 26.21
N GLU A 557 9.83 19.05 25.72
CA GLU A 557 10.29 20.19 26.53
C GLU A 557 9.22 21.26 26.71
N SER A 558 8.08 21.11 26.03
CA SER A 558 6.97 22.05 26.05
C SER A 558 5.92 21.68 27.12
N PRO A 559 5.24 22.66 27.75
CA PRO A 559 5.41 24.09 27.60
C PRO A 559 6.58 24.66 28.41
N GLY A 560 7.30 25.62 27.82
CA GLY A 560 8.12 26.58 28.54
C GLY A 560 7.29 27.59 29.34
N PRO A 561 7.96 28.59 29.97
CA PRO A 561 7.29 29.56 30.83
C PRO A 561 6.24 30.41 30.09
N PHE A 562 5.00 30.42 30.59
CA PHE A 562 3.92 31.22 30.01
C PHE A 562 4.07 32.72 30.30
N LYS A 563 3.86 33.54 29.27
CA LYS A 563 3.76 35.00 29.35
C LYS A 563 2.31 35.41 29.57
N MET A 564 2.11 36.48 30.34
CA MET A 564 0.77 36.99 30.68
C MET A 564 0.00 37.63 29.52
N GLY A 565 0.63 37.87 28.36
CA GLY A 565 0.09 38.74 27.30
C GLY A 565 -1.28 38.33 26.76
N ALA A 566 -1.44 37.07 26.33
CA ALA A 566 -2.70 36.54 25.80
C ALA A 566 -3.83 36.58 26.84
N PHE A 567 -3.49 36.28 28.09
CA PHE A 567 -4.44 36.22 29.20
C PHE A 567 -4.86 37.61 29.67
N LYS A 568 -3.93 38.58 29.72
CA LYS A 568 -4.27 39.99 29.95
C LYS A 568 -5.19 40.52 28.87
N LEU A 569 -4.93 40.18 27.60
CA LEU A 569 -5.77 40.58 26.49
C LEU A 569 -7.22 40.08 26.67
N ALA A 570 -7.40 38.81 27.02
CA ALA A 570 -8.73 38.24 27.28
C ALA A 570 -9.50 39.03 28.37
N LEU A 571 -8.89 39.27 29.54
CA LEU A 571 -9.54 39.98 30.66
C LEU A 571 -9.92 41.44 30.37
N HIS A 572 -9.31 42.07 29.38
CA HIS A 572 -9.49 43.49 29.06
C HIS A 572 -10.20 43.73 27.71
N THR A 573 -10.68 42.67 27.06
CA THR A 573 -11.47 42.74 25.83
C THR A 573 -12.95 42.52 26.17
N GLU A 574 -13.86 43.32 25.61
CA GLU A 574 -15.30 43.22 25.82
C GLU A 574 -16.02 43.07 24.46
N PRO A 575 -16.84 42.02 24.23
CA PRO A 575 -17.08 40.89 25.14
C PRO A 575 -15.82 40.04 25.34
N GLU A 576 -15.71 39.40 26.51
CA GLU A 576 -14.56 38.56 26.83
C GLU A 576 -14.44 37.38 25.84
N PRO A 577 -13.30 37.22 25.14
CA PRO A 577 -13.10 36.13 24.19
C PRO A 577 -12.81 34.82 24.93
N TYR A 578 -13.26 33.69 24.38
CA TYR A 578 -12.82 32.40 24.87
C TYR A 578 -11.32 32.20 24.64
N ILE A 579 -10.66 31.59 25.62
CA ILE A 579 -9.33 31.02 25.44
C ILE A 579 -9.51 29.54 25.06
N VAL A 580 -9.03 29.17 23.86
CA VAL A 580 -9.06 27.80 23.33
C VAL A 580 -7.65 27.21 23.38
N PRO A 581 -7.38 26.20 24.23
CA PRO A 581 -6.07 25.58 24.31
C PRO A 581 -5.89 24.53 23.21
N VAL A 582 -4.78 24.62 22.47
CA VAL A 582 -4.46 23.71 21.36
C VAL A 582 -3.06 23.12 21.52
N ILE A 583 -2.98 21.81 21.66
CA ILE A 583 -1.73 21.10 21.87
C ILE A 583 -1.23 20.56 20.52
N MET A 584 0.01 20.90 20.18
CA MET A 584 0.73 20.40 19.01
C MET A 584 1.80 19.39 19.44
N VAL A 585 1.88 18.27 18.76
CA VAL A 585 2.81 17.17 19.06
C VAL A 585 3.52 16.73 17.79
N ASN A 586 4.83 16.50 17.90
CA ASN A 586 5.73 16.00 16.84
C ASN A 586 5.98 16.92 15.63
N PHE A 587 5.47 18.16 15.61
CA PHE A 587 5.75 19.10 14.51
C PHE A 587 7.24 19.50 14.41
N ASP A 588 8.02 19.19 15.44
CA ASP A 588 9.47 19.34 15.47
C ASP A 588 10.25 18.15 14.88
N HIS A 589 9.53 17.06 14.55
CA HIS A 589 10.08 15.86 13.94
C HIS A 589 10.00 15.90 12.41
N ARG A 590 10.97 15.24 11.79
CA ARG A 590 10.98 14.96 10.35
C ARG A 590 9.81 14.03 9.97
N LEU A 591 9.19 14.31 8.82
CA LEU A 591 8.16 13.47 8.21
C LEU A 591 8.57 11.99 8.16
N GLY A 592 7.61 11.11 8.43
CA GLY A 592 7.80 9.67 8.44
C GLY A 592 8.47 9.12 9.70
N LYS A 593 8.93 9.96 10.64
CA LYS A 593 9.43 9.50 11.95
C LYS A 593 8.33 9.37 13.00
N SER A 594 7.38 10.31 12.99
CA SER A 594 6.31 10.41 14.00
C SER A 594 5.04 10.98 13.36
N LEU A 595 3.89 10.66 13.96
CA LEU A 595 2.59 11.22 13.58
C LEU A 595 2.45 12.67 14.06
N TYR A 596 2.08 13.60 13.18
CA TYR A 596 1.71 14.95 13.59
C TYR A 596 0.34 14.94 14.24
N TYR A 597 0.24 15.43 15.47
CA TYR A 597 -0.98 15.33 16.26
C TYR A 597 -1.36 16.68 16.86
N CYS A 598 -2.65 16.99 16.77
CA CYS A 598 -3.24 18.22 17.28
C CYS A 598 -4.44 17.87 18.18
N ALA A 599 -4.43 18.36 19.42
CA ALA A 599 -5.54 18.19 20.35
C ALA A 599 -6.11 19.55 20.78
N ILE A 600 -7.41 19.74 20.55
CA ILE A 600 -8.14 20.95 20.93
C ILE A 600 -8.86 20.70 22.25
N LYS A 601 -8.54 21.47 23.30
CA LYS A 601 -9.16 21.35 24.62
C LYS A 601 -10.36 22.28 24.76
N LYS A 602 -11.16 22.02 25.80
CA LYS A 602 -12.36 22.80 26.11
C LYS A 602 -12.00 24.29 26.28
N PRO A 603 -12.76 25.19 25.65
CA PRO A 603 -12.58 26.62 25.81
C PRO A 603 -13.00 27.07 27.20
N PHE A 604 -12.42 28.16 27.68
CA PHE A 604 -12.83 28.77 28.95
C PHE A 604 -12.77 30.30 28.88
N LEU A 605 -13.58 30.95 29.71
CA LEU A 605 -13.44 32.38 29.99
C LEU A 605 -12.44 32.56 31.12
N LEU A 606 -11.55 33.53 30.99
CA LEU A 606 -10.51 33.73 32.00
C LEU A 606 -11.10 34.28 33.30
N SER A 607 -12.14 35.12 33.21
CA SER A 607 -12.90 35.61 34.36
C SER A 607 -13.49 34.50 35.25
N GLU A 608 -13.75 33.30 34.71
CA GLU A 608 -14.22 32.14 35.47
C GLU A 608 -13.09 31.45 36.26
N LYS A 609 -11.83 31.74 35.93
CA LYS A 609 -10.65 31.05 36.46
C LYS A 609 -9.79 31.93 37.38
N VAL A 610 -9.93 33.26 37.32
CA VAL A 610 -9.22 34.22 38.20
C VAL A 610 -10.19 35.06 39.02
N ALA A 611 -9.84 35.28 40.29
CA ALA A 611 -10.70 36.00 41.24
C ALA A 611 -10.85 37.50 40.95
N SER A 612 -9.87 38.13 40.28
CA SER A 612 -9.92 39.53 39.90
C SER A 612 -9.06 39.82 38.66
N LYS A 613 -9.18 41.03 38.09
CA LYS A 613 -8.32 41.51 36.99
C LYS A 613 -6.89 41.91 37.47
N SER A 614 -6.51 41.59 38.71
CA SER A 614 -5.18 41.93 39.25
C SER A 614 -4.07 41.09 38.60
N ASN A 615 -2.87 41.69 38.47
CA ASN A 615 -1.70 40.96 37.95
C ASN A 615 -1.27 39.80 38.86
N GLN A 616 -1.52 39.90 40.17
CA GLN A 616 -1.14 38.89 41.16
C GLN A 616 -1.97 37.61 41.01
N ASP A 617 -3.30 37.76 40.89
CA ASP A 617 -4.20 36.63 40.69
C ASP A 617 -3.94 35.94 39.35
N LEU A 618 -3.70 36.75 38.31
CA LEU A 618 -3.35 36.21 36.99
C LEU A 618 -2.02 35.44 37.01
N TYR A 619 -1.01 35.94 37.72
CA TYR A 619 0.26 35.22 37.86
C TYR A 619 0.08 33.88 38.59
N ALA A 620 -0.70 33.85 39.66
CA ALA A 620 -1.00 32.63 40.41
C ALA A 620 -1.78 31.60 39.56
N PHE A 621 -2.73 32.05 38.74
CA PHE A 621 -3.42 31.20 37.77
C PHE A 621 -2.44 30.62 36.74
N LEU A 622 -1.57 31.44 36.16
CA LEU A 622 -0.68 31.01 35.09
C LEU A 622 0.31 29.94 35.53
N GLN A 623 0.84 30.00 36.76
CA GLN A 623 1.72 28.95 37.28
C GLN A 623 0.98 27.60 37.31
N LYS A 624 -0.24 27.56 37.84
CA LYS A 624 -1.05 26.34 37.89
C LYS A 624 -1.46 25.86 36.51
N TYR A 625 -1.88 26.79 35.64
CA TYR A 625 -2.36 26.47 34.31
C TYR A 625 -1.23 26.00 33.39
N GLN A 626 0.00 26.45 33.59
CA GLN A 626 1.16 25.92 32.88
C GLN A 626 1.41 24.44 33.24
N ASP A 627 1.28 24.06 34.52
CA ASP A 627 1.39 22.65 34.95
C ASP A 627 0.26 21.78 34.38
N GLU A 628 -0.97 22.32 34.35
CA GLU A 628 -2.12 21.68 33.71
C GLU A 628 -1.87 21.48 32.21
N TYR A 629 -1.38 22.52 31.51
CA TYR A 629 -1.06 22.47 30.09
C TYR A 629 0.07 21.46 29.81
N SER A 630 1.09 21.39 30.66
CA SER A 630 2.14 20.36 30.56
C SER A 630 1.58 18.94 30.65
N SER A 631 0.57 18.74 31.50
CA SER A 631 -0.13 17.45 31.58
C SER A 631 -0.90 17.15 30.29
N TYR A 632 -1.51 18.16 29.66
CA TYR A 632 -2.14 17.99 28.33
C TYR A 632 -1.14 17.61 27.24
N VAL A 633 0.07 18.20 27.26
CA VAL A 633 1.14 17.84 26.31
C VAL A 633 1.53 16.37 26.48
N LYS A 634 1.75 15.91 27.72
CA LYS A 634 2.10 14.51 28.01
C LYS A 634 1.02 13.53 27.52
N THR A 635 -0.24 13.78 27.88
CA THR A 635 -1.35 12.94 27.41
C THR A 635 -1.49 12.95 25.88
N ALA A 636 -1.19 14.09 25.23
CA ALA A 636 -1.23 14.18 23.77
C ALA A 636 -0.06 13.42 23.11
N ILE A 637 1.13 13.38 23.74
CA ILE A 637 2.25 12.54 23.30
C ILE A 637 1.87 11.06 23.40
N ASP A 638 1.38 10.62 24.56
CA ASP A 638 0.96 9.23 24.77
C ASP A 638 -0.11 8.83 23.75
N ARG A 639 -1.10 9.70 23.51
CA ARG A 639 -2.14 9.49 22.51
C ARG A 639 -1.59 9.45 21.08
N ALA A 640 -0.65 10.32 20.74
CA ALA A 640 -0.01 10.31 19.42
C ALA A 640 0.79 9.02 19.22
N ASP A 641 1.48 8.52 20.24
CA ASP A 641 2.23 7.26 20.19
C ASP A 641 1.30 6.05 20.10
N GLU A 642 0.21 6.00 20.87
CA GLU A 642 -0.86 5.02 20.72
C GLU A 642 -1.41 5.02 19.29
N LEU A 643 -1.70 6.20 18.74
CA LEU A 643 -2.24 6.36 17.39
C LEU A 643 -1.21 5.98 16.33
N ASN A 644 0.07 6.25 16.56
CA ASN A 644 1.16 5.88 15.66
C ASN A 644 1.40 4.36 15.66
N VAL A 645 1.25 3.71 16.82
CA VAL A 645 1.25 2.24 16.96
C VAL A 645 -0.02 1.65 16.35
N SER A 646 -1.19 2.27 16.53
CA SER A 646 -2.45 1.82 15.94
C SER A 646 -2.58 2.10 14.44
N ASN A 647 -1.82 3.03 13.87
CA ASN A 647 -1.62 3.13 12.40
C ASN A 647 -0.71 2.01 11.86
N SER A 648 -0.01 1.30 12.74
CA SER A 648 0.59 -0.02 12.47
C SER A 648 -0.26 -1.18 13.00
N GLY A 649 -1.52 -0.91 13.34
CA GLY A 649 -2.47 -1.90 13.79
C GLY A 649 -3.71 -1.34 14.46
N SER A 650 -4.77 -1.05 13.70
CA SER A 650 -6.05 -0.57 14.24
C SER A 650 -6.81 -1.71 14.91
N ASP A 651 -7.23 -1.52 16.17
CA ASP A 651 -8.57 -1.85 16.68
C ASP A 651 -8.69 -1.35 18.12
N ASN A 652 -9.73 -0.55 18.39
CA ASN A 652 -10.83 -0.97 19.25
C ASN A 652 -11.90 0.12 19.34
N LEU A 653 -12.88 -0.02 18.46
CA LEU A 653 -14.33 0.05 18.63
C LEU A 653 -14.85 -0.48 17.29
N GLU A 654 -15.70 -1.52 17.29
CA GLU A 654 -16.11 -2.30 16.09
C GLU A 654 -16.58 -1.42 14.93
N GLU A 655 -15.64 -0.99 14.09
CA GLU A 655 -15.90 -0.68 12.70
C GLU A 655 -15.63 -1.96 11.91
N PRO A 656 -16.50 -2.32 10.96
CA PRO A 656 -16.31 -3.55 10.22
C PRO A 656 -14.97 -3.54 9.46
N PRO A 657 -14.36 -4.71 9.23
CA PRO A 657 -13.09 -4.81 8.49
C PRO A 657 -13.13 -3.94 7.24
N ALA A 658 -12.10 -3.11 7.03
CA ALA A 658 -11.99 -2.24 5.85
C ALA A 658 -12.20 -3.00 4.51
N ILE A 659 -11.97 -4.31 4.52
CA ILE A 659 -12.26 -5.28 3.46
C ILE A 659 -13.73 -5.22 3.02
N TRP A 660 -14.69 -5.20 3.96
CA TRP A 660 -16.11 -5.17 3.63
C TRP A 660 -16.60 -3.78 3.23
N CYS A 661 -16.09 -2.70 3.80
CA CYS A 661 -16.47 -1.34 3.36
C CYS A 661 -16.29 -1.14 1.84
N ASN A 662 -15.26 -1.73 1.23
CA ASN A 662 -15.05 -1.68 -0.21
C ASN A 662 -15.95 -2.68 -0.97
N GLU A 663 -16.19 -3.86 -0.41
CA GLU A 663 -17.09 -4.87 -0.98
C GLU A 663 -18.55 -4.40 -0.99
N ILE A 664 -19.04 -3.81 0.10
CA ILE A 664 -20.37 -3.20 0.22
C ILE A 664 -20.53 -2.04 -0.76
N LYS A 665 -19.52 -1.15 -0.88
CA LYS A 665 -19.51 -0.10 -1.92
C LYS A 665 -19.62 -0.70 -3.33
N ARG A 666 -19.01 -1.86 -3.59
CA ARG A 666 -19.10 -2.55 -4.88
C ARG A 666 -20.50 -3.11 -5.14
N LEU A 667 -21.14 -3.70 -4.14
CA LEU A 667 -22.51 -4.21 -4.26
C LEU A 667 -23.50 -3.07 -4.59
N LYS A 668 -23.38 -1.92 -3.91
CA LYS A 668 -24.18 -0.72 -4.19
C LYS A 668 -23.99 -0.22 -5.63
N ARG A 669 -22.74 -0.17 -6.12
CA ARG A 669 -22.47 0.20 -7.52
C ARG A 669 -23.01 -0.82 -8.52
N ARG A 670 -23.08 -2.11 -8.16
CA ARG A 670 -23.63 -3.15 -9.02
C ARG A 670 -25.13 -2.93 -9.24
N ILE A 671 -25.85 -2.58 -8.17
CA ILE A 671 -27.27 -2.18 -8.24
C ILE A 671 -27.44 -0.94 -9.13
N GLY A 672 -26.63 0.11 -8.90
CA GLY A 672 -26.69 1.35 -9.70
C GLY A 672 -26.29 1.20 -11.19
N LYS A 673 -25.81 0.03 -11.62
CA LYS A 673 -25.45 -0.29 -13.01
C LYS A 673 -26.44 -1.23 -13.71
N LEU A 674 -27.47 -1.69 -13.02
CA LEU A 674 -28.49 -2.55 -13.62
C LEU A 674 -29.22 -1.77 -14.72
N GLU A 675 -29.34 -2.35 -15.91
CA GLU A 675 -30.09 -1.75 -17.02
C GLU A 675 -31.59 -1.67 -16.71
N THR A 676 -32.11 -2.66 -15.98
CA THR A 676 -33.47 -2.70 -15.47
C THR A 676 -33.51 -3.43 -14.12
N GLN A 677 -34.42 -3.01 -13.23
CA GLN A 677 -34.74 -3.71 -11.99
C GLN A 677 -36.07 -4.48 -12.08
N GLU A 678 -36.70 -4.56 -13.26
CA GLU A 678 -37.91 -5.37 -13.47
C GLU A 678 -37.59 -6.86 -13.27
N ASN A 679 -38.45 -7.55 -12.51
CA ASN A 679 -38.32 -8.96 -12.15
C ASN A 679 -36.92 -9.33 -11.61
N LEU A 680 -36.30 -8.40 -10.88
CA LEU A 680 -34.95 -8.56 -10.35
C LEU A 680 -34.91 -9.60 -9.22
N ILE A 681 -34.08 -10.62 -9.40
CA ILE A 681 -33.82 -11.65 -8.39
C ILE A 681 -32.46 -11.35 -7.74
N ALA A 682 -32.47 -10.96 -6.47
CA ALA A 682 -31.26 -10.64 -5.71
C ALA A 682 -30.76 -11.86 -4.93
N PHE A 683 -29.56 -12.34 -5.27
CA PHE A 683 -28.88 -13.40 -4.52
C PHE A 683 -28.04 -12.78 -3.41
N TYR A 684 -28.33 -13.09 -2.15
CA TYR A 684 -27.71 -12.46 -0.99
C TYR A 684 -27.09 -13.48 -0.02
N GLY A 685 -25.85 -13.21 0.40
CA GLY A 685 -25.17 -14.05 1.38
C GLY A 685 -23.67 -14.22 1.14
N SER A 686 -23.16 -15.43 1.34
CA SER A 686 -21.74 -15.71 1.55
C SER A 686 -20.89 -15.85 0.27
N SER A 687 -19.61 -16.22 0.46
CA SER A 687 -18.62 -16.32 -0.60
C SER A 687 -19.02 -17.28 -1.73
N SER A 688 -19.85 -18.30 -1.48
CA SER A 688 -20.35 -19.21 -2.52
C SER A 688 -21.30 -18.52 -3.50
N VAL A 689 -22.12 -17.58 -3.04
CA VAL A 689 -22.91 -16.74 -3.95
C VAL A 689 -21.98 -15.75 -4.65
N ARG A 690 -21.13 -15.07 -3.87
CA ARG A 690 -20.22 -14.05 -4.36
C ARG A 690 -19.31 -14.51 -5.51
N LEU A 691 -18.74 -15.71 -5.38
CA LEU A 691 -17.78 -16.27 -6.34
C LEU A 691 -18.45 -16.86 -7.58
N TRP A 692 -19.78 -16.81 -7.68
CA TRP A 692 -20.52 -17.21 -8.87
C TRP A 692 -20.43 -16.14 -9.97
N VAL A 693 -19.25 -15.99 -10.55
CA VAL A 693 -18.90 -14.91 -11.49
C VAL A 693 -19.74 -14.93 -12.77
N ASN A 694 -20.22 -16.10 -13.19
CA ASN A 694 -21.04 -16.26 -14.40
C ASN A 694 -22.55 -16.34 -14.11
N MET A 695 -23.02 -15.97 -12.90
CA MET A 695 -24.40 -16.13 -12.46
C MET A 695 -25.45 -15.66 -13.49
N GLN A 696 -25.30 -14.47 -14.08
CA GLN A 696 -26.25 -13.95 -15.08
C GLN A 696 -26.35 -14.82 -16.34
N ARG A 697 -25.21 -15.38 -16.79
CA ARG A 697 -25.19 -16.33 -17.91
C ARG A 697 -25.75 -17.68 -17.49
N ASP A 698 -25.32 -18.17 -16.34
CA ASP A 698 -25.67 -19.48 -15.83
C ASP A 698 -27.16 -19.56 -15.48
N LEU A 699 -27.80 -18.46 -15.08
CA LEU A 699 -29.22 -18.34 -14.73
C LEU A 699 -30.08 -17.67 -15.82
N SER A 700 -29.54 -17.39 -17.00
CA SER A 700 -30.35 -16.87 -18.13
C SER A 700 -31.57 -17.77 -18.41
N PRO A 701 -32.77 -17.20 -18.65
CA PRO A 701 -33.06 -15.78 -18.94
C PRO A 701 -33.39 -14.89 -17.72
N PHE A 702 -33.24 -15.36 -16.48
CA PHE A 702 -33.62 -14.58 -15.30
C PHE A 702 -32.78 -13.30 -15.13
N ASN A 703 -33.42 -12.19 -14.73
CA ASN A 703 -32.74 -10.96 -14.34
C ASN A 703 -32.19 -11.12 -12.92
N VAL A 704 -30.87 -11.36 -12.78
CA VAL A 704 -30.28 -11.72 -11.50
C VAL A 704 -29.18 -10.74 -11.10
N VAL A 705 -29.12 -10.41 -9.81
CA VAL A 705 -28.01 -9.65 -9.25
C VAL A 705 -27.33 -10.43 -8.13
N ASN A 706 -26.01 -10.54 -8.24
CA ASN A 706 -25.18 -11.15 -7.22
C ASN A 706 -24.83 -10.10 -6.15
N LEU A 707 -25.40 -10.25 -4.95
CA LEU A 707 -25.12 -9.41 -3.77
C LEU A 707 -24.39 -10.19 -2.67
N GLY A 708 -23.67 -11.25 -3.03
CA GLY A 708 -22.84 -12.00 -2.08
C GLY A 708 -21.55 -11.26 -1.71
N PHE A 709 -21.07 -11.45 -0.47
CA PHE A 709 -19.82 -10.88 0.05
C PHE A 709 -19.03 -11.89 0.89
N GLY A 710 -17.71 -11.68 1.02
CA GLY A 710 -16.76 -12.69 1.50
C GLY A 710 -16.90 -12.96 3.00
N GLY A 711 -16.88 -14.24 3.41
CA GLY A 711 -16.89 -14.63 4.83
C GLY A 711 -18.16 -14.28 5.60
N SER A 712 -19.24 -13.88 4.92
CA SER A 712 -20.44 -13.42 5.61
C SER A 712 -21.11 -14.54 6.42
N THR A 713 -21.56 -14.16 7.62
CA THR A 713 -22.47 -14.90 8.48
C THR A 713 -23.87 -14.26 8.39
N PHE A 714 -24.89 -14.87 8.99
CA PHE A 714 -26.20 -14.19 9.07
C PHE A 714 -26.12 -12.84 9.79
N ALA A 715 -25.31 -12.73 10.84
CA ALA A 715 -25.09 -11.47 11.57
C ALA A 715 -24.53 -10.36 10.68
N TRP A 716 -23.59 -10.69 9.79
CA TRP A 716 -23.06 -9.71 8.84
C TRP A 716 -24.05 -9.37 7.72
N CYS A 717 -24.87 -10.34 7.32
CA CYS A 717 -25.95 -10.07 6.38
C CYS A 717 -26.98 -9.10 6.99
N ILE A 718 -27.34 -9.28 8.26
CA ILE A 718 -28.21 -8.37 9.02
C ILE A 718 -27.60 -6.96 9.06
N HIS A 719 -26.34 -6.85 9.49
CA HIS A 719 -25.65 -5.57 9.65
C HIS A 719 -25.64 -4.72 8.37
N TYR A 720 -25.42 -5.35 7.20
CA TYR A 720 -25.28 -4.64 5.92
C TYR A 720 -26.52 -4.62 5.05
N PHE A 721 -27.61 -5.30 5.46
CA PHE A 721 -28.80 -5.44 4.65
C PHE A 721 -29.32 -4.07 4.19
N ASP A 722 -29.47 -3.12 5.12
CA ASP A 722 -30.02 -1.81 4.79
C ASP A 722 -29.14 -0.98 3.86
N GLU A 723 -27.83 -1.09 4.03
CA GLU A 723 -26.87 -0.35 3.21
C GLU A 723 -26.83 -0.91 1.78
N ILE A 724 -26.76 -2.23 1.61
CA ILE A 724 -26.70 -2.88 0.30
C ILE A 724 -28.01 -2.68 -0.44
N PHE A 725 -29.13 -2.95 0.22
CA PHE A 725 -30.47 -2.91 -0.37
C PHE A 725 -31.09 -1.50 -0.35
N LYS A 726 -30.29 -0.44 -0.20
CA LYS A 726 -30.81 0.94 -0.17
C LYS A 726 -31.49 1.36 -1.47
N GLU A 727 -30.95 0.94 -2.61
CA GLU A 727 -31.41 1.33 -3.97
C GLU A 727 -31.85 0.12 -4.82
N ALA A 728 -31.95 -1.06 -4.20
CA ALA A 728 -32.39 -2.28 -4.86
C ALA A 728 -33.90 -2.47 -4.68
N HIS A 729 -34.60 -2.89 -5.72
CA HIS A 729 -36.03 -3.22 -5.69
C HIS A 729 -36.26 -4.62 -6.26
N PRO A 730 -35.80 -5.68 -5.56
CA PRO A 730 -35.96 -7.04 -6.04
C PRO A 730 -37.42 -7.49 -5.96
N SER A 731 -37.88 -8.24 -6.96
CA SER A 731 -39.13 -9.01 -6.87
C SER A 731 -38.93 -10.29 -6.06
N LYS A 732 -37.70 -10.80 -6.01
CA LYS A 732 -37.33 -12.02 -5.28
C LYS A 732 -35.96 -11.92 -4.63
N ILE A 733 -35.81 -12.41 -3.41
CA ILE A 733 -34.52 -12.53 -2.72
C ILE A 733 -34.20 -14.00 -2.48
N VAL A 734 -33.02 -14.43 -2.93
CA VAL A 734 -32.50 -15.78 -2.73
C VAL A 734 -31.33 -15.74 -1.74
N LEU A 735 -31.52 -16.32 -0.57
CA LEU A 735 -30.56 -16.31 0.52
C LEU A 735 -29.61 -17.51 0.49
N TYR A 736 -28.36 -17.28 0.88
CA TYR A 736 -27.38 -18.33 1.15
C TYR A 736 -26.33 -17.90 2.19
N ALA A 737 -26.54 -18.29 3.45
CA ALA A 737 -25.59 -18.09 4.55
C ALA A 737 -25.79 -19.19 5.61
N GLY A 738 -24.79 -19.39 6.48
CA GLY A 738 -24.88 -20.34 7.61
C GLY A 738 -23.72 -21.32 7.73
N GLU A 739 -23.00 -21.66 6.64
CA GLU A 739 -21.81 -22.51 6.76
C GLU A 739 -20.69 -21.83 7.56
N ASN A 740 -20.54 -20.51 7.42
CA ASN A 740 -19.55 -19.73 8.18
C ASN A 740 -19.97 -19.61 9.64
N ASP A 741 -21.26 -19.41 9.93
CA ASP A 741 -21.78 -19.39 11.30
C ASP A 741 -21.46 -20.70 12.04
N LEU A 742 -21.68 -21.85 11.41
CA LEU A 742 -21.33 -23.16 12.00
C LEU A 742 -19.81 -23.30 12.19
N ASN A 743 -19.02 -22.83 11.22
CA ASN A 743 -17.56 -22.84 11.31
C ASN A 743 -17.02 -21.91 12.42
N ASP A 744 -17.73 -20.83 12.72
CA ASP A 744 -17.44 -19.90 13.81
C ASP A 744 -17.92 -20.43 15.18
N GLY A 745 -18.44 -21.66 15.21
CA GLY A 745 -18.84 -22.36 16.43
C GLY A 745 -20.28 -22.14 16.85
N LYS A 746 -21.12 -21.49 16.03
CA LYS A 746 -22.56 -21.37 16.33
C LYS A 746 -23.27 -22.72 16.18
N THR A 747 -24.28 -22.90 17.02
CA THR A 747 -25.20 -24.03 16.97
C THR A 747 -26.23 -23.89 15.84
N PRO A 748 -26.80 -24.99 15.33
CA PRO A 748 -27.90 -24.96 14.33
C PRO A 748 -29.07 -24.04 14.73
N GLN A 749 -29.37 -23.95 16.02
CA GLN A 749 -30.42 -23.10 16.59
C GLN A 749 -30.06 -21.61 16.46
N GLU A 750 -28.80 -21.24 16.72
CA GLU A 750 -28.32 -19.86 16.56
C GLU A 750 -28.26 -19.45 15.08
N VAL A 751 -27.92 -20.38 14.18
CA VAL A 751 -27.98 -20.14 12.72
C VAL A 751 -29.43 -19.89 12.27
N LEU A 752 -30.38 -20.70 12.74
CA LEU A 752 -31.81 -20.50 12.47
C LEU A 752 -32.28 -19.14 12.99
N SER A 753 -31.89 -18.77 14.21
CA SER A 753 -32.25 -17.47 14.80
C SER A 753 -31.74 -16.30 13.95
N GLY A 754 -30.48 -16.35 13.50
CA GLY A 754 -29.94 -15.32 12.60
C GLY A 754 -30.65 -15.28 11.24
N CYS A 755 -31.09 -16.43 10.73
CA CYS A 755 -31.92 -16.48 9.53
C CYS A 755 -33.29 -15.82 9.74
N MET A 756 -33.98 -16.13 10.84
CA MET A 756 -35.28 -15.53 11.20
C MET A 756 -35.20 -14.00 11.32
N GLU A 757 -34.13 -13.48 11.94
CA GLU A 757 -33.90 -12.05 12.09
C GLU A 757 -33.70 -11.36 10.73
N LEU A 758 -32.84 -11.93 9.87
CA LEU A 758 -32.65 -11.39 8.52
C LEU A 758 -33.93 -11.43 7.69
N VAL A 759 -34.71 -12.51 7.78
CA VAL A 759 -36.00 -12.65 7.09
C VAL A 759 -36.99 -11.59 7.57
N THR A 760 -37.02 -11.31 8.88
CA THR A 760 -37.87 -10.26 9.44
C THR A 760 -37.52 -8.90 8.84
N MET A 761 -36.23 -8.54 8.81
CA MET A 761 -35.77 -7.31 8.16
C MET A 761 -36.13 -7.23 6.67
N ILE A 762 -36.06 -8.36 5.97
CA ILE A 762 -36.40 -8.43 4.54
C ILE A 762 -37.89 -8.13 4.33
N TYR A 763 -38.79 -8.76 5.07
CA TYR A 763 -40.23 -8.53 4.93
C TYR A 763 -40.66 -7.14 5.44
N ASP A 764 -39.99 -6.61 6.46
CA ASP A 764 -40.22 -5.25 6.93
C ASP A 764 -39.89 -4.22 5.84
N LYS A 765 -38.81 -4.45 5.08
CA LYS A 765 -38.39 -3.58 3.99
C LYS A 765 -39.17 -3.81 2.70
N TYR A 766 -39.52 -5.06 2.41
CA TYR A 766 -40.22 -5.48 1.19
C TYR A 766 -41.41 -6.40 1.51
N PRO A 767 -42.59 -5.86 1.88
CA PRO A 767 -43.74 -6.66 2.33
C PRO A 767 -44.32 -7.65 1.33
N GLY A 768 -43.91 -7.60 0.06
CA GLY A 768 -44.37 -8.50 -1.01
C GLY A 768 -43.25 -9.19 -1.79
N VAL A 769 -42.01 -9.18 -1.28
CA VAL A 769 -40.90 -9.86 -1.95
C VAL A 769 -41.05 -11.37 -1.82
N GLU A 770 -40.83 -12.08 -2.92
CA GLU A 770 -40.71 -13.53 -2.84
C GLU A 770 -39.38 -13.92 -2.19
N LEU A 771 -39.41 -14.91 -1.30
CA LEU A 771 -38.21 -15.38 -0.62
C LEU A 771 -37.87 -16.82 -1.05
N ALA A 772 -36.58 -17.06 -1.26
CA ALA A 772 -36.02 -18.40 -1.36
C ALA A 772 -34.77 -18.55 -0.50
N LEU A 773 -34.51 -19.77 -0.01
CA LEU A 773 -33.28 -20.11 0.70
C LEU A 773 -32.63 -21.33 0.04
N ILE A 774 -31.35 -21.21 -0.31
CA ILE A 774 -30.54 -22.33 -0.77
C ILE A 774 -30.00 -23.09 0.44
N SER A 775 -30.17 -24.41 0.46
CA SER A 775 -29.61 -25.27 1.52
C SER A 775 -28.11 -25.08 1.64
N LEU A 776 -27.56 -25.11 2.86
CA LEU A 776 -26.12 -25.15 3.09
C LEU A 776 -25.51 -26.34 2.32
N LYS A 777 -24.46 -26.09 1.53
CA LYS A 777 -23.76 -27.15 0.81
C LYS A 777 -22.83 -27.94 1.76
N PRO A 778 -22.53 -29.22 1.48
CA PRO A 778 -21.40 -29.88 2.10
C PRO A 778 -20.08 -29.29 1.55
N SER A 779 -18.95 -29.47 2.23
CA SER A 779 -17.64 -29.17 1.61
C SER A 779 -16.55 -30.07 2.17
N VAL A 780 -15.54 -30.37 1.36
CA VAL A 780 -14.43 -31.24 1.76
C VAL A 780 -13.69 -30.62 2.95
N GLU A 781 -13.44 -29.31 2.90
CA GLU A 781 -12.76 -28.58 3.98
C GLU A 781 -13.54 -28.60 5.31
N ARG A 782 -14.87 -28.77 5.25
CA ARG A 782 -15.77 -28.76 6.41
C ARG A 782 -16.49 -30.09 6.60
N GLU A 783 -15.86 -31.20 6.19
CA GLU A 783 -16.45 -32.54 6.32
C GLU A 783 -16.84 -32.86 7.78
N HIS A 784 -16.08 -32.35 8.75
CA HIS A 784 -16.37 -32.49 10.18
C HIS A 784 -17.66 -31.78 10.65
N LEU A 785 -18.18 -30.80 9.90
CA LEU A 785 -19.40 -30.07 10.23
C LEU A 785 -20.66 -30.66 9.57
N ILE A 786 -20.53 -31.72 8.76
CA ILE A 786 -21.66 -32.31 8.01
C ILE A 786 -22.87 -32.65 8.88
N PRO A 787 -22.72 -33.25 10.08
CA PRO A 787 -23.87 -33.51 10.96
C PRO A 787 -24.63 -32.22 11.35
N LEU A 788 -23.89 -31.15 11.68
CA LEU A 788 -24.48 -29.85 12.02
C LEU A 788 -25.11 -29.17 10.80
N ILE A 789 -24.50 -29.31 9.62
CA ILE A 789 -25.05 -28.83 8.36
C ILE A 789 -26.38 -29.53 8.04
N MET A 790 -26.48 -30.85 8.25
CA MET A 790 -27.71 -31.61 8.05
C MET A 790 -28.81 -31.17 9.01
N GLU A 791 -28.50 -31.02 10.30
CA GLU A 791 -29.45 -30.51 11.30
C GLU A 791 -29.92 -29.10 10.95
N THR A 792 -28.99 -28.21 10.62
CA THR A 792 -29.29 -26.82 10.24
C THR A 792 -30.17 -26.76 8.99
N ASN A 793 -29.85 -27.55 7.96
CA ASN A 793 -30.66 -27.64 6.75
C ASN A 793 -32.08 -28.14 7.03
N LEU A 794 -32.24 -29.12 7.92
CA LEU A 794 -33.57 -29.59 8.33
C LEU A 794 -34.36 -28.46 9.01
N MET A 795 -33.76 -27.76 9.97
CA MET A 795 -34.40 -26.66 10.70
C MET A 795 -34.78 -25.50 9.77
N LEU A 796 -33.84 -25.08 8.92
CA LEU A 796 -34.06 -24.04 7.92
C LEU A 796 -35.16 -24.44 6.92
N SER A 797 -35.15 -25.69 6.43
CA SER A 797 -36.19 -26.16 5.50
C SER A 797 -37.58 -26.12 6.12
N LYS A 798 -37.70 -26.53 7.39
CA LYS A 798 -38.98 -26.50 8.12
C LYS A 798 -39.47 -25.06 8.26
N TYR A 799 -38.61 -24.14 8.70
CA TYR A 799 -38.96 -22.73 8.85
C TYR A 799 -39.40 -22.10 7.52
N ILE A 800 -38.58 -22.23 6.48
CA ILE A 800 -38.85 -21.63 5.16
C ILE A 800 -40.13 -22.19 4.53
N ILE A 801 -40.33 -23.51 4.56
CA ILE A 801 -41.48 -24.14 3.90
C ILE A 801 -42.76 -23.97 4.73
N THR A 802 -42.71 -24.26 6.02
CA THR A 802 -43.94 -24.40 6.82
C THR A 802 -44.39 -23.10 7.48
N GLU A 803 -43.45 -22.25 7.89
CA GLU A 803 -43.78 -21.00 8.61
C GLU A 803 -43.89 -19.82 7.65
N LEU A 804 -43.01 -19.74 6.64
CA LEU A 804 -43.01 -18.64 5.67
C LEU A 804 -43.77 -18.95 4.37
N ASN A 805 -44.08 -20.22 4.10
CA ASN A 805 -44.57 -20.68 2.80
C ASN A 805 -43.67 -20.20 1.63
N ALA A 806 -42.36 -20.18 1.87
CA ALA A 806 -41.33 -19.70 0.95
C ALA A 806 -40.56 -20.87 0.32
N GLN A 807 -39.74 -20.59 -0.70
CA GLN A 807 -39.08 -21.63 -1.48
C GLN A 807 -37.77 -22.11 -0.85
N TYR A 808 -37.67 -23.40 -0.53
CA TYR A 808 -36.41 -24.01 -0.09
C TYR A 808 -35.74 -24.80 -1.24
N ILE A 809 -34.51 -24.43 -1.61
CA ILE A 809 -33.76 -25.01 -2.73
C ILE A 809 -32.70 -25.97 -2.18
N ASN A 810 -32.97 -27.27 -2.26
CA ASN A 810 -32.05 -28.30 -1.76
C ASN A 810 -30.95 -28.63 -2.81
N VAL A 811 -29.77 -28.05 -2.62
CA VAL A 811 -28.55 -28.42 -3.34
C VAL A 811 -27.74 -29.49 -2.61
N PHE A 812 -27.85 -29.57 -1.28
CA PHE A 812 -27.07 -30.49 -0.43
C PHE A 812 -27.17 -31.94 -0.90
N ALA A 813 -28.38 -32.42 -1.19
CA ALA A 813 -28.62 -33.81 -1.57
C ALA A 813 -27.90 -34.26 -2.86
N GLN A 814 -27.57 -33.32 -3.75
CA GLN A 814 -26.87 -33.63 -5.01
C GLN A 814 -25.34 -33.52 -4.87
N MET A 815 -24.86 -33.02 -3.73
CA MET A 815 -23.46 -32.70 -3.48
C MET A 815 -22.78 -33.61 -2.46
N ILE A 816 -23.54 -34.56 -1.92
CA ILE A 816 -23.12 -35.53 -0.93
C ILE A 816 -23.29 -36.96 -1.46
N THR A 817 -22.35 -37.83 -1.12
CA THR A 817 -22.40 -39.26 -1.44
C THR A 817 -23.33 -40.01 -0.48
N THR A 818 -23.64 -41.27 -0.80
CA THR A 818 -24.47 -42.15 0.05
C THR A 818 -23.84 -42.47 1.40
N ASP A 819 -22.53 -42.29 1.56
CA ASP A 819 -21.79 -42.43 2.82
C ASP A 819 -21.60 -41.09 3.56
N ASN A 820 -22.41 -40.07 3.23
CA ASN A 820 -22.39 -38.74 3.84
C ASN A 820 -21.06 -37.98 3.66
N ARG A 821 -20.36 -38.16 2.53
CA ARG A 821 -19.15 -37.40 2.20
C ARG A 821 -19.40 -36.38 1.08
N PRO A 822 -18.77 -35.19 1.13
CA PRO A 822 -18.82 -34.25 0.02
C PRO A 822 -18.19 -34.85 -1.24
N ILE A 823 -18.78 -34.60 -2.41
CA ILE A 823 -18.23 -35.02 -3.72
C ILE A 823 -17.06 -34.07 -4.11
N PRO A 824 -15.78 -34.49 -4.03
CA PRO A 824 -14.64 -33.57 -4.14
C PRO A 824 -14.54 -32.86 -5.50
N GLU A 825 -15.02 -33.49 -6.57
CA GLU A 825 -14.98 -32.99 -7.95
C GLU A 825 -15.81 -31.71 -8.16
N LEU A 826 -16.68 -31.35 -7.21
CA LEU A 826 -17.50 -30.14 -7.27
C LEU A 826 -16.79 -28.88 -6.75
N TYR A 827 -15.63 -29.04 -6.10
CA TYR A 827 -14.92 -27.95 -5.41
C TYR A 827 -13.62 -27.56 -6.11
N LEU A 828 -13.13 -26.36 -5.80
CA LEU A 828 -11.79 -25.90 -6.13
C LEU A 828 -10.75 -26.66 -5.27
N SER A 829 -9.47 -26.39 -5.50
CA SER A 829 -8.38 -27.02 -4.76
C SER A 829 -8.40 -26.73 -3.25
N ASP A 830 -9.15 -25.71 -2.81
CA ASP A 830 -9.36 -25.40 -1.40
C ASP A 830 -10.38 -26.31 -0.71
N GLY A 831 -11.08 -27.18 -1.45
CA GLY A 831 -12.10 -28.07 -0.90
C GLY A 831 -13.32 -27.36 -0.30
N LEU A 832 -13.44 -26.04 -0.45
CA LEU A 832 -14.48 -25.21 0.17
C LEU A 832 -15.36 -24.53 -0.89
N HIS A 833 -14.76 -23.91 -1.89
CA HIS A 833 -15.47 -23.12 -2.89
C HIS A 833 -15.81 -23.93 -4.13
N LEU A 834 -16.94 -23.63 -4.76
CA LEU A 834 -17.41 -24.38 -5.93
C LEU A 834 -16.56 -24.10 -7.15
N ASN A 835 -16.27 -25.15 -7.91
CA ASN A 835 -15.73 -25.04 -9.25
C ASN A 835 -16.86 -24.95 -10.29
N LYS A 836 -16.51 -25.00 -11.58
CA LYS A 836 -17.48 -24.95 -12.68
C LYS A 836 -18.55 -26.05 -12.62
N GLN A 837 -18.20 -27.28 -12.20
CA GLN A 837 -19.15 -28.39 -12.07
C GLN A 837 -20.11 -28.16 -10.90
N GLY A 838 -19.59 -27.69 -9.76
CA GLY A 838 -20.41 -27.31 -8.60
C GLY A 838 -21.43 -26.22 -8.94
N TYR A 839 -21.03 -25.16 -9.64
CA TYR A 839 -21.96 -24.12 -10.10
C TYR A 839 -22.95 -24.60 -11.17
N ALA A 840 -22.57 -25.55 -12.02
CA ALA A 840 -23.52 -26.14 -12.98
C ALA A 840 -24.66 -26.91 -12.29
N LEU A 841 -24.34 -27.61 -11.20
CA LEU A 841 -25.32 -28.28 -10.35
C LEU A 841 -26.24 -27.25 -9.67
N TRP A 842 -25.67 -26.22 -9.04
CA TRP A 842 -26.43 -25.13 -8.44
C TRP A 842 -27.35 -24.44 -9.45
N SER A 843 -26.80 -24.07 -10.62
CA SER A 843 -27.56 -23.49 -11.73
C SER A 843 -28.77 -24.34 -12.10
N THR A 844 -28.58 -25.65 -12.25
CA THR A 844 -29.67 -26.58 -12.61
C THR A 844 -30.76 -26.62 -11.54
N ALA A 845 -30.37 -26.78 -10.28
CA ALA A 845 -31.30 -26.86 -9.15
C ALA A 845 -32.09 -25.54 -8.98
N ILE A 846 -31.39 -24.40 -9.05
CA ILE A 846 -31.97 -23.07 -8.88
C ILE A 846 -32.86 -22.72 -10.06
N LYS A 847 -32.46 -22.97 -11.31
CA LYS A 847 -33.33 -22.73 -12.47
C LYS A 847 -34.64 -23.51 -12.38
N LYS A 848 -34.57 -24.78 -12.02
CA LYS A 848 -35.76 -25.61 -11.84
C LYS A 848 -36.69 -25.03 -10.79
N ALA A 849 -36.14 -24.53 -9.69
CA ALA A 849 -36.89 -23.88 -8.63
C ALA A 849 -37.55 -22.57 -9.11
N LEU A 850 -36.81 -21.71 -9.81
CA LEU A 850 -37.33 -20.44 -10.33
C LEU A 850 -38.41 -20.65 -11.40
N GLN A 851 -38.24 -21.60 -12.31
CA GLN A 851 -39.24 -21.92 -13.35
C GLN A 851 -40.55 -22.49 -12.78
N ALA A 852 -40.48 -23.27 -11.69
CA ALA A 852 -41.67 -23.83 -11.05
C ALA A 852 -42.55 -22.74 -10.40
N ALA A 853 -41.95 -21.61 -9.99
CA ALA A 853 -42.69 -20.46 -9.45
C ALA A 853 -43.46 -19.72 -10.57
N ASP A 854 -42.81 -19.43 -11.71
CA ASP A 854 -43.44 -18.77 -12.86
C ASP A 854 -44.64 -19.57 -13.42
N SER A 855 -44.59 -20.90 -13.33
CA SER A 855 -45.66 -21.81 -13.80
C SER A 855 -46.94 -21.70 -12.96
N LEU A 856 -46.80 -21.48 -11.65
CA LEU A 856 -47.91 -21.35 -10.70
C LEU A 856 -48.58 -19.96 -10.76
N GLU A 857 -47.83 -18.91 -11.13
CA GLU A 857 -48.41 -17.58 -11.35
C GLU A 857 -49.24 -17.51 -12.64
N LEU A 858 -48.79 -18.20 -13.71
CA LEU A 858 -49.53 -18.29 -14.97
C LEU A 858 -50.85 -19.08 -14.82
N GLU A 859 -50.90 -20.14 -14.00
CA GLU A 859 -52.14 -20.89 -13.76
C GLU A 859 -53.15 -20.15 -12.88
N ASN A 860 -52.71 -19.23 -12.02
CA ASN A 860 -53.60 -18.42 -11.18
C ASN A 860 -54.12 -17.13 -11.86
N GLN A 861 -53.67 -16.84 -13.08
CA GLN A 861 -54.13 -15.70 -13.89
C GLN A 861 -55.18 -16.06 -14.96
N PHE A 862 -55.64 -17.31 -15.02
CA PHE A 862 -56.68 -17.77 -15.96
C PHE A 862 -57.96 -18.25 -15.27
#